data_AF-A0A480APQ7-F1
#
_entry.id   AF-A0A480APQ7-F1
#
_cell.length_a   1.000
_cell.length_b   1.000
_cell.length_c   1.000
_cell.angle_alpha   90.00
_cell.angle_beta   90.00
_cell.angle_gamma   90.00
#
_symmetry.space_group_name_H-M   'P 1'
#
loop_
_entity.id
_entity.type
_entity.pdbx_description
1 polymer ?
#
loop_
_entity_poly.entity_id
_entity_poly.type
_entity_poly.pdbx_seq_one_letter_code
_entity_poly.pdbx_strand_id
1 'polypeptide(L)'
;MIQQHRHYKLLRWIALFLSGAFLQFLFCVPTASLAQNSTPNGCSQISVPLTPEEQTYARAAWQYFVNNYQANTGFTNSTGGYPSGTLWDIGNYLMALNAARWMNLINQSEFDSRFNKFLTNFANLSLFENALPNKVYNAANGKMTDYGNKPLEKGLGWSALDIGRILAAFHIIGTCHPQYKNWLKGVLSKWQLARSLKDDQLYGALVLPNGKTLLVQEGRLGYEEYAVRGYELWGFKAPKAAALEPFKLVDINGVKIPVDTRDFQSTNANNYVVSESYILDGIEFGLEGYLKKYAADILEVQKRRFESTGQLTAVSEDNIDQPPYFLYNTIYSNGVAWATITEKNKSYTELRNISTKAAFGWRYLYPGNAYAQKVFDAVKDLRDPKGGGFYAGLYEETKKPNKSLTGNTNGLIMEILYYKARGNRPLIGGSGVSFAKIPSGDSKPPDSKPPDSKPSDSKPSDSQPSNSQPSNSQPSNSQPSDSKPPAANSPTPAQNPIPINVTPAQTNTATNPPPLIVKPIPSLGVPQPAKPLPKPLTVVQRRYAQAAWNYFSANSQPTTGLVSDRSDVKGSTLWGLGDYLTALNAAWAMDIISPKEFDQRIRQLLAALAQIPLYAGELPSRGYDPRTLQPVDYGGNPVPEGTGWSSLDVGRLLAALYNLKTDHPEYTEVVDQIALDWSYLRVVREGILSSANVTKDKSGRLVPRINPETRLGYEEYAARGFQLWGFNVDKSAVGGEYKTTSVEGVEVPIERLRKDTKSKVNQYTVSNPFLLYALEFGLDPKMRSLFTAVYQAQAQRYRNTETLTASATTLIERQPYTVHSSIIGQNQPWVALDDDGKLLPEGRLVSSAVAFAYYALLPKDSYTQELIKATTDLYNPLLGFYEGFYEKTGKTALGSTSSTNSMILQSLLYTATKQQPLLRPNTDMKSPWWQAVADGNSGRGLPNTTTPKTQFVSNGTEHYWITVKDGTN
;
A
#
# COMPACT_ATOMS: atom_id res chain seq x y z
N MET A 1 -73.85 4.08 5.90
CA MET A 1 -73.02 3.50 6.99
C MET A 1 -71.73 2.80 6.51
N ILE A 2 -71.67 2.18 5.33
CA ILE A 2 -70.46 1.46 4.86
C ILE A 2 -69.35 2.40 4.30
N GLN A 3 -69.70 3.57 3.78
CA GLN A 3 -68.72 4.57 3.28
C GLN A 3 -67.96 5.32 4.40
N GLN A 4 -68.63 5.65 5.51
CA GLN A 4 -67.97 6.28 6.67
C GLN A 4 -66.92 5.35 7.31
N HIS A 5 -67.16 4.03 7.30
CA HIS A 5 -66.23 3.05 7.87
C HIS A 5 -64.95 2.86 7.04
N ARG A 6 -65.00 3.12 5.71
CA ARG A 6 -63.82 3.10 4.84
C ARG A 6 -62.96 4.36 4.98
N HIS A 7 -63.58 5.52 5.16
CA HIS A 7 -62.83 6.77 5.41
C HIS A 7 -62.10 6.76 6.76
N TYR A 8 -62.73 6.24 7.81
CA TYR A 8 -62.07 6.13 9.13
C TYR A 8 -60.89 5.15 9.14
N LYS A 9 -60.93 4.06 8.33
CA LYS A 9 -59.78 3.15 8.18
C LYS A 9 -58.64 3.81 7.39
N LEU A 10 -58.94 4.53 6.31
CA LEU A 10 -57.91 5.20 5.50
C LEU A 10 -57.19 6.31 6.28
N LEU A 11 -57.93 7.10 7.06
CA LEU A 11 -57.36 8.10 7.97
C LEU A 11 -56.52 7.47 9.09
N ARG A 12 -56.91 6.29 9.60
CA ARG A 12 -56.09 5.54 10.58
C ARG A 12 -54.79 5.01 10.00
N TRP A 13 -54.81 4.54 8.75
CA TRP A 13 -53.61 4.07 8.05
C TRP A 13 -52.68 5.22 7.68
N ILE A 14 -53.21 6.37 7.28
CA ILE A 14 -52.42 7.59 7.03
C ILE A 14 -51.84 8.14 8.36
N ALA A 15 -52.61 8.13 9.45
CA ALA A 15 -52.11 8.54 10.76
C ALA A 15 -51.03 7.60 11.31
N LEU A 16 -51.16 6.27 11.13
CA LEU A 16 -50.15 5.27 11.50
C LEU A 16 -48.90 5.34 10.61
N PHE A 17 -49.05 5.66 9.33
CA PHE A 17 -47.93 5.88 8.40
C PHE A 17 -47.18 7.19 8.72
N LEU A 18 -47.91 8.27 9.02
CA LEU A 18 -47.32 9.55 9.41
C LEU A 18 -46.67 9.49 10.80
N SER A 19 -47.23 8.75 11.76
CA SER A 19 -46.58 8.53 13.07
C SER A 19 -45.40 7.56 12.98
N GLY A 20 -45.42 6.58 12.07
CA GLY A 20 -44.25 5.76 11.73
C GLY A 20 -43.12 6.56 11.06
N ALA A 21 -43.47 7.50 10.17
CA ALA A 21 -42.50 8.40 9.55
C ALA A 21 -41.96 9.45 10.54
N PHE A 22 -42.79 9.98 11.44
CA PHE A 22 -42.36 10.93 12.48
C PHE A 22 -41.47 10.26 13.54
N LEU A 23 -41.72 9.00 13.93
CA LEU A 23 -40.84 8.26 14.83
C LEU A 23 -39.49 7.88 14.19
N GLN A 24 -39.42 7.71 12.86
CA GLN A 24 -38.14 7.57 12.16
C GLN A 24 -37.35 8.89 12.08
N PHE A 25 -38.02 10.04 12.11
CA PHE A 25 -37.37 11.36 12.18
C PHE A 25 -36.98 11.80 13.60
N LEU A 26 -37.62 11.27 14.65
CA LEU A 26 -37.31 11.59 16.06
C LEU A 26 -36.24 10.69 16.71
N PHE A 27 -35.87 9.56 16.08
CA PHE A 27 -34.77 8.69 16.51
C PHE A 27 -33.62 8.61 15.51
N CYS A 28 -33.41 9.66 14.70
CA CYS A 28 -32.07 9.94 14.17
C CYS A 28 -31.24 10.49 15.32
N VAL A 29 -30.84 9.61 16.25
CA VAL A 29 -29.71 9.91 17.12
C VAL A 29 -28.54 10.08 16.17
N PRO A 30 -27.93 11.27 16.03
CA PRO A 30 -26.65 11.34 15.37
C PRO A 30 -25.78 10.34 16.13
N THR A 31 -25.29 9.29 15.47
CA THR A 31 -24.15 8.57 16.02
C THR A 31 -23.08 9.62 16.10
N ALA A 32 -22.95 10.24 17.28
CA ALA A 32 -21.81 11.01 17.64
C ALA A 32 -20.64 10.09 17.30
N SER A 33 -19.84 10.51 16.34
CA SER A 33 -18.45 10.08 16.27
C SER A 33 -17.94 10.19 17.70
N LEU A 34 -17.76 9.04 18.37
CA LEU A 34 -17.16 8.96 19.69
C LEU A 34 -15.66 9.22 19.50
N ALA A 35 -15.35 10.45 19.05
CA ALA A 35 -14.02 10.98 19.01
C ALA A 35 -13.75 11.72 20.32
N GLN A 36 -12.52 11.50 20.80
CA GLN A 36 -11.85 12.22 21.90
C GLN A 36 -12.18 11.74 23.32
N ASN A 37 -11.50 10.65 23.70
CA ASN A 37 -10.57 10.66 24.83
C ASN A 37 -9.73 9.37 24.80
N SER A 38 -8.71 9.31 23.94
CA SER A 38 -7.71 8.24 24.01
C SER A 38 -6.54 8.72 24.85
N THR A 39 -6.54 8.39 26.14
CA THR A 39 -5.31 8.15 26.89
C THR A 39 -4.38 7.27 26.03
N PRO A 40 -3.05 7.52 25.98
CA PRO A 40 -2.13 6.71 25.19
C PRO A 40 -2.26 5.24 25.58
N ASN A 41 -2.92 4.47 24.73
CA ASN A 41 -3.11 3.05 24.95
C ASN A 41 -1.89 2.31 24.41
N GLY A 42 -1.38 1.31 25.13
CA GLY A 42 -0.18 0.54 24.76
C GLY A 42 -0.27 -0.19 23.41
N CYS A 43 -1.45 -0.22 22.77
CA CYS A 43 -1.64 -0.70 21.40
C CYS A 43 -1.15 0.29 20.32
N SER A 44 -1.16 1.60 20.63
CA SER A 44 -0.66 2.63 19.71
C SER A 44 0.87 2.70 19.62
N GLN A 45 1.58 2.05 20.55
CA GLN A 45 3.03 2.11 20.66
C GLN A 45 3.69 1.14 19.67
N ILE A 46 3.95 1.63 18.46
CA ILE A 46 4.80 0.96 17.48
C ILE A 46 6.26 1.34 17.76
N SER A 47 6.99 0.49 18.47
CA SER A 47 8.38 0.75 18.87
C SER A 47 9.41 0.26 17.85
N VAL A 48 9.04 -0.67 16.97
CA VAL A 48 9.91 -1.20 15.90
C VAL A 48 9.14 -1.20 14.59
N PRO A 49 9.01 -0.03 13.90
CA PRO A 49 8.24 0.09 12.68
C PRO A 49 8.54 -0.99 11.64
N LEU A 50 7.55 -1.33 10.82
CA LEU A 50 7.74 -2.29 9.73
C LEU A 50 8.73 -1.75 8.70
N THR A 51 9.66 -2.59 8.25
CA THR A 51 10.52 -2.31 7.10
C THR A 51 9.67 -2.20 5.82
N PRO A 52 10.19 -1.60 4.73
CA PRO A 52 9.44 -1.55 3.46
C PRO A 52 8.99 -2.93 2.95
N GLU A 53 9.83 -3.95 3.15
CA GLU A 53 9.52 -5.34 2.81
C GLU A 53 8.37 -5.88 3.68
N GLU A 54 8.44 -5.67 4.99
CA GLU A 54 7.41 -6.09 5.93
C GLU A 54 6.08 -5.36 5.72
N GLN A 55 6.12 -4.07 5.36
CA GLN A 55 4.92 -3.33 4.98
C GLN A 55 4.27 -3.94 3.73
N THR A 56 5.07 -4.49 2.81
CA THR A 56 4.55 -5.20 1.64
C THR A 56 3.86 -6.49 2.06
N TYR A 57 4.39 -7.22 3.04
CA TYR A 57 3.71 -8.38 3.61
C TYR A 57 2.40 -7.98 4.29
N ALA A 58 2.42 -6.93 5.12
CA ALA A 58 1.22 -6.46 5.82
C ALA A 58 0.13 -6.01 4.84
N ARG A 59 0.48 -5.27 3.78
CA ARG A 59 -0.48 -4.89 2.73
C ARG A 59 -1.02 -6.09 1.98
N ALA A 60 -0.17 -7.05 1.61
CA ALA A 60 -0.62 -8.25 0.91
C ALA A 60 -1.57 -9.08 1.79
N ALA A 61 -1.24 -9.30 3.06
CA ALA A 61 -2.10 -10.03 3.97
C ALA A 61 -3.43 -9.29 4.22
N TRP A 62 -3.40 -7.97 4.40
CA TRP A 62 -4.61 -7.16 4.55
C TRP A 62 -5.53 -7.21 3.32
N GLN A 63 -4.95 -7.26 2.11
CA GLN A 63 -5.70 -7.31 0.86
C GLN A 63 -6.64 -8.53 0.78
N TYR A 64 -6.30 -9.65 1.43
CA TYR A 64 -7.22 -10.79 1.56
C TYR A 64 -8.56 -10.36 2.18
N PHE A 65 -8.51 -9.61 3.28
CA PHE A 65 -9.71 -9.15 4.00
C PHE A 65 -10.46 -8.07 3.22
N VAL A 66 -9.77 -7.23 2.45
CA VAL A 66 -10.40 -6.29 1.51
C VAL A 66 -11.24 -7.05 0.48
N ASN A 67 -10.65 -8.07 -0.17
CA ASN A 67 -11.32 -8.81 -1.25
C ASN A 67 -12.46 -9.70 -0.75
N ASN A 68 -12.39 -10.12 0.51
CA ASN A 68 -13.34 -11.06 1.11
C ASN A 68 -14.30 -10.41 2.10
N TYR A 69 -14.34 -9.08 2.16
CA TYR A 69 -15.24 -8.33 3.03
C TYR A 69 -16.70 -8.41 2.55
N GLN A 70 -17.58 -8.72 3.49
CA GLN A 70 -19.02 -8.85 3.26
C GLN A 70 -19.73 -7.58 3.72
N ALA A 71 -20.05 -6.69 2.80
CA ALA A 71 -20.61 -5.38 3.12
C ALA A 71 -21.90 -5.43 3.95
N ASN A 72 -22.71 -6.49 3.81
CA ASN A 72 -23.98 -6.64 4.52
C ASN A 72 -23.79 -6.94 6.01
N THR A 73 -22.78 -7.74 6.35
CA THR A 73 -22.55 -8.23 7.72
C THR A 73 -21.36 -7.56 8.41
N GLY A 74 -20.40 -7.04 7.64
CA GLY A 74 -19.10 -6.62 8.15
C GLY A 74 -18.16 -7.79 8.45
N PHE A 75 -18.54 -9.02 8.08
CA PHE A 75 -17.70 -10.22 8.21
C PHE A 75 -16.73 -10.34 7.04
N THR A 76 -15.85 -11.33 7.11
CA THR A 76 -14.98 -11.71 6.00
C THR A 76 -15.05 -13.20 5.75
N ASN A 77 -14.80 -13.61 4.51
CA ASN A 77 -14.76 -15.03 4.16
C ASN A 77 -13.57 -15.73 4.84
N SER A 78 -13.81 -16.95 5.31
CA SER A 78 -12.79 -17.87 5.85
C SER A 78 -11.88 -18.40 4.73
N THR A 79 -12.45 -18.59 3.54
CA THR A 79 -11.75 -19.01 2.32
C THR A 79 -12.05 -18.05 1.17
N GLY A 80 -11.04 -17.74 0.36
CA GLY A 80 -11.13 -16.79 -0.75
C GLY A 80 -12.32 -17.06 -1.67
N GLY A 81 -13.20 -16.06 -1.82
CA GLY A 81 -14.37 -16.14 -2.71
C GLY A 81 -15.52 -17.05 -2.20
N TYR A 82 -15.39 -17.66 -1.01
CA TYR A 82 -16.40 -18.56 -0.46
C TYR A 82 -17.02 -17.97 0.81
N PRO A 83 -18.31 -17.56 0.82
CA PRO A 83 -18.90 -16.79 1.91
C PRO A 83 -19.25 -17.64 3.14
N SER A 84 -18.23 -18.22 3.76
CA SER A 84 -18.24 -18.98 5.01
C SER A 84 -17.45 -18.23 6.09
N GLY A 85 -17.91 -18.28 7.33
CA GLY A 85 -17.31 -17.64 8.49
C GLY A 85 -17.30 -18.59 9.68
N THR A 86 -16.17 -19.25 9.95
CA THR A 86 -15.94 -19.94 11.23
C THR A 86 -15.70 -18.91 12.33
N LEU A 87 -15.92 -19.27 13.60
CA LEU A 87 -15.63 -18.35 14.69
C LEU A 87 -14.11 -18.11 14.83
N TRP A 88 -13.30 -19.13 14.56
CA TRP A 88 -11.85 -19.00 14.51
C TRP A 88 -11.40 -17.93 13.50
N ASP A 89 -11.89 -18.02 12.26
CA ASP A 89 -11.56 -17.08 11.17
C ASP A 89 -12.13 -15.68 11.42
N ILE A 90 -13.30 -15.58 12.04
CA ILE A 90 -13.83 -14.30 12.51
C ILE A 90 -12.90 -13.67 13.56
N GLY A 91 -12.40 -14.46 14.51
CA GLY A 91 -11.39 -14.00 15.46
C GLY A 91 -10.12 -13.50 14.76
N ASN A 92 -9.63 -14.24 13.76
CA ASN A 92 -8.47 -13.85 12.96
C ASN A 92 -8.69 -12.55 12.18
N TYR A 93 -9.89 -12.33 11.62
CA TYR A 93 -10.24 -11.06 10.99
C TYR A 93 -10.22 -9.90 11.98
N LEU A 94 -10.75 -10.10 13.19
CA LEU A 94 -10.75 -9.07 14.23
C LEU A 94 -9.32 -8.67 14.64
N MET A 95 -8.45 -9.66 14.78
CA MET A 95 -7.03 -9.44 15.03
C MET A 95 -6.35 -8.70 13.87
N ALA A 96 -6.64 -9.09 12.63
CA ALA A 96 -6.15 -8.41 11.43
C ALA A 96 -6.65 -6.97 11.31
N LEU A 97 -7.91 -6.71 11.65
CA LEU A 97 -8.52 -5.38 11.61
C LEU A 97 -7.88 -4.45 12.65
N ASN A 98 -7.64 -4.96 13.87
CA ASN A 98 -6.89 -4.26 14.91
C ASN A 98 -5.45 -3.98 14.47
N ALA A 99 -4.75 -4.99 13.93
CA ALA A 99 -3.40 -4.86 13.40
C ALA A 99 -3.32 -3.82 12.27
N ALA A 100 -4.24 -3.86 11.30
CA ALA A 100 -4.31 -2.92 10.19
C ALA A 100 -4.48 -1.48 10.68
N ARG A 101 -5.31 -1.27 11.71
CA ARG A 101 -5.52 0.05 12.31
C ARG A 101 -4.27 0.61 12.97
N TRP A 102 -3.55 -0.21 13.74
CA TRP A 102 -2.38 0.24 14.50
C TRP A 102 -1.08 0.28 13.70
N MET A 103 -0.96 -0.53 12.65
CA MET A 103 0.11 -0.43 11.66
C MET A 103 -0.17 0.62 10.58
N ASN A 104 -1.25 1.40 10.73
CA ASN A 104 -1.63 2.50 9.84
C ASN A 104 -1.89 2.07 8.37
N LEU A 105 -2.42 0.86 8.17
CA LEU A 105 -2.91 0.38 6.89
C LEU A 105 -4.34 0.87 6.59
N ILE A 106 -5.12 1.13 7.65
CA ILE A 106 -6.43 1.78 7.60
C ILE A 106 -6.50 2.88 8.66
N ASN A 107 -7.30 3.91 8.41
CA ASN A 107 -7.53 4.98 9.38
C ASN A 107 -8.59 4.59 10.43
N GLN A 108 -8.75 5.43 11.47
CA GLN A 108 -9.74 5.19 12.53
C GLN A 108 -11.17 5.11 12.01
N SER A 109 -11.55 5.98 11.06
CA SER A 109 -12.92 6.00 10.52
C SER A 109 -13.25 4.72 9.76
N GLU A 110 -12.30 4.16 9.02
CA GLU A 110 -12.50 2.88 8.33
C GLU A 110 -12.59 1.72 9.32
N PHE A 111 -11.71 1.69 10.33
CA PHE A 111 -11.79 0.71 11.41
C PHE A 111 -13.17 0.77 12.08
N ASP A 112 -13.62 1.95 12.50
CA ASP A 112 -14.90 2.14 13.19
C ASP A 112 -16.07 1.73 12.29
N SER A 113 -16.04 2.08 11.00
CA SER A 113 -17.07 1.69 10.04
C SER A 113 -17.18 0.16 9.91
N ARG A 114 -16.05 -0.52 9.67
CA ARG A 114 -15.99 -1.98 9.53
C ARG A 114 -16.40 -2.67 10.83
N PHE A 115 -15.90 -2.21 11.97
CA PHE A 115 -16.14 -2.84 13.25
C PHE A 115 -17.55 -2.59 13.79
N ASN A 116 -18.12 -1.39 13.59
CA ASN A 116 -19.53 -1.12 13.90
C ASN A 116 -20.45 -2.02 13.08
N LYS A 117 -20.15 -2.19 11.78
CA LYS A 117 -20.91 -3.08 10.90
C LYS A 117 -20.81 -4.53 11.35
N PHE A 118 -19.61 -4.99 11.68
CA PHE A 118 -19.36 -6.29 12.28
C PHE A 118 -20.20 -6.47 13.56
N LEU A 119 -20.03 -5.61 14.57
CA LEU A 119 -20.68 -5.74 15.87
C LEU A 119 -22.21 -5.72 15.77
N THR A 120 -22.76 -4.87 14.89
CA THR A 120 -24.21 -4.79 14.66
C THR A 120 -24.78 -6.14 14.18
N ASN A 121 -24.10 -6.81 13.25
CA ASN A 121 -24.59 -8.09 12.75
C ASN A 121 -24.21 -9.26 13.66
N PHE A 122 -23.00 -9.23 14.22
CA PHE A 122 -22.49 -10.26 15.13
C PHE A 122 -23.35 -10.36 16.39
N ALA A 123 -23.77 -9.22 16.96
CA ALA A 123 -24.67 -9.17 18.11
C ALA A 123 -26.07 -9.76 17.84
N ASN A 124 -26.43 -9.94 16.58
CA ASN A 124 -27.75 -10.41 16.13
C ASN A 124 -27.69 -11.80 15.48
N LEU A 125 -26.55 -12.50 15.56
CA LEU A 125 -26.45 -13.87 15.08
C LEU A 125 -27.40 -14.78 15.86
N SER A 126 -28.08 -15.67 15.13
CA SER A 126 -28.74 -16.81 15.74
C SER A 126 -27.69 -17.68 16.42
N LEU A 127 -27.93 -18.01 17.69
CA LEU A 127 -27.07 -18.89 18.46
C LEU A 127 -27.58 -20.32 18.34
N PHE A 128 -26.66 -21.28 18.32
CA PHE A 128 -27.01 -22.69 18.44
C PHE A 128 -27.72 -22.91 19.78
N GLU A 129 -28.95 -23.44 19.70
CA GLU A 129 -29.85 -23.64 20.85
C GLU A 129 -30.01 -22.39 21.74
N ASN A 130 -29.98 -21.19 21.14
CA ASN A 130 -30.05 -19.90 21.85
C ASN A 130 -28.99 -19.75 22.97
N ALA A 131 -27.87 -20.46 22.87
CA ALA A 131 -26.89 -20.54 23.93
C ALA A 131 -25.50 -20.07 23.51
N LEU A 132 -24.93 -20.65 22.46
CA LEU A 132 -23.57 -20.36 22.01
C LEU A 132 -23.53 -20.21 20.49
N PRO A 133 -22.54 -19.50 19.94
CA PRO A 133 -22.40 -19.37 18.50
C PRO A 133 -22.25 -20.73 17.80
N ASN A 134 -22.86 -20.85 16.63
CA ASN A 134 -22.68 -22.01 15.76
C ASN A 134 -21.25 -22.07 15.22
N LYS A 135 -20.75 -23.27 14.92
CA LYS A 135 -19.39 -23.46 14.34
C LYS A 135 -19.15 -22.66 13.06
N VAL A 136 -20.17 -22.53 12.21
CA VAL A 136 -20.05 -21.86 10.90
C VAL A 136 -21.27 -21.01 10.60
N TYR A 137 -21.01 -19.80 10.12
CA TYR A 137 -22.03 -18.90 9.58
C TYR A 137 -21.75 -18.60 8.12
N ASN A 138 -22.79 -18.32 7.35
CA ASN A 138 -22.61 -17.70 6.04
C ASN A 138 -22.12 -16.26 6.24
N ALA A 139 -20.92 -15.95 5.76
CA ALA A 139 -20.30 -14.65 5.99
C ALA A 139 -21.11 -13.49 5.39
N ALA A 140 -21.86 -13.73 4.30
CA ALA A 140 -22.61 -12.69 3.60
C ALA A 140 -23.93 -12.29 4.26
N ASN A 141 -24.51 -13.15 5.11
CA ASN A 141 -25.83 -12.90 5.70
C ASN A 141 -25.99 -13.31 7.18
N GLY A 142 -24.98 -13.94 7.80
CA GLY A 142 -25.01 -14.31 9.21
C GLY A 142 -25.92 -15.49 9.55
N LYS A 143 -26.43 -16.25 8.57
CA LYS A 143 -27.22 -17.47 8.84
C LYS A 143 -26.31 -18.62 9.27
N MET A 144 -26.79 -19.47 10.18
CA MET A 144 -26.13 -20.72 10.53
C MET A 144 -26.11 -21.67 9.32
N THR A 145 -24.96 -22.27 9.04
CA THR A 145 -24.79 -23.20 7.92
C THR A 145 -23.99 -24.44 8.31
N ASP A 146 -23.96 -25.41 7.41
CA ASP A 146 -22.89 -26.41 7.38
C ASP A 146 -21.60 -25.85 6.75
N TYR A 147 -20.53 -26.65 6.72
CA TYR A 147 -19.27 -26.30 6.04
C TYR A 147 -19.42 -26.20 4.50
N GLY A 148 -20.49 -26.75 3.93
CA GLY A 148 -20.89 -26.59 2.53
C GLY A 148 -21.69 -25.31 2.27
N ASN A 149 -21.83 -24.44 3.28
CA ASN A 149 -22.57 -23.18 3.26
C ASN A 149 -24.08 -23.35 2.97
N LYS A 150 -24.62 -24.53 3.27
CA LYS A 150 -26.06 -24.80 3.24
C LYS A 150 -26.69 -24.36 4.55
N PRO A 151 -27.78 -23.57 4.55
CA PRO A 151 -28.48 -23.18 5.76
C PRO A 151 -28.90 -24.39 6.61
N LEU A 152 -28.64 -24.30 7.91
CA LEU A 152 -29.08 -25.27 8.91
C LEU A 152 -29.82 -24.54 10.01
N GLU A 153 -31.12 -24.79 10.15
CA GLU A 153 -31.97 -24.13 11.14
C GLU A 153 -31.50 -24.38 12.58
N LYS A 154 -31.12 -25.64 12.89
CA LYS A 154 -30.56 -25.99 14.19
C LYS A 154 -29.08 -25.59 14.33
N GLY A 155 -28.31 -25.63 13.25
CA GLY A 155 -26.85 -25.48 13.26
C GLY A 155 -26.09 -26.82 13.47
N LEU A 156 -24.76 -26.74 13.56
CA LEU A 156 -23.81 -27.86 13.73
C LEU A 156 -23.40 -28.10 15.20
N GLY A 157 -23.74 -27.19 16.11
CA GLY A 157 -23.18 -27.12 17.47
C GLY A 157 -22.22 -25.94 17.61
N TRP A 158 -21.48 -25.89 18.71
CA TRP A 158 -20.42 -24.91 18.96
C TRP A 158 -19.05 -25.59 19.05
N SER A 159 -17.98 -24.83 18.82
CA SER A 159 -16.62 -25.24 19.15
C SER A 159 -16.11 -24.41 20.33
N ALA A 160 -15.64 -25.08 21.37
CA ALA A 160 -15.07 -24.42 22.53
C ALA A 160 -13.73 -23.73 22.20
N LEU A 161 -12.96 -24.26 21.24
CA LEU A 161 -11.68 -23.68 20.79
C LEU A 161 -11.91 -22.37 20.04
N ASP A 162 -12.84 -22.38 19.09
CA ASP A 162 -13.26 -21.20 18.33
C ASP A 162 -13.80 -20.09 19.24
N ILE A 163 -14.58 -20.46 20.26
CA ILE A 163 -15.04 -19.50 21.27
C ILE A 163 -13.85 -18.95 22.06
N GLY A 164 -12.88 -19.78 22.46
CA GLY A 164 -11.65 -19.31 23.11
C GLY A 164 -10.89 -18.27 22.26
N ARG A 165 -10.73 -18.54 20.96
CA ARG A 165 -10.08 -17.61 20.01
C ARG A 165 -10.80 -16.27 19.92
N ILE A 166 -12.12 -16.26 19.76
CA ILE A 166 -12.84 -14.99 19.65
C ILE A 166 -12.90 -14.23 20.98
N LEU A 167 -12.90 -14.93 22.12
CA LEU A 167 -12.81 -14.30 23.44
C LEU A 167 -11.45 -13.59 23.63
N ALA A 168 -10.35 -14.20 23.19
CA ALA A 168 -9.03 -13.55 23.17
C ALA A 168 -9.04 -12.31 22.26
N ALA A 169 -9.57 -12.43 21.04
CA ALA A 169 -9.67 -11.30 20.11
C ALA A 169 -10.53 -10.15 20.66
N PHE A 170 -11.67 -10.45 21.30
CA PHE A 170 -12.50 -9.44 21.96
C PHE A 170 -11.80 -8.78 23.15
N HIS A 171 -11.00 -9.52 23.90
CA HIS A 171 -10.21 -8.93 24.98
C HIS A 171 -9.17 -7.95 24.42
N ILE A 172 -8.45 -8.34 23.37
CA ILE A 172 -7.45 -7.48 22.72
C ILE A 172 -8.10 -6.25 22.11
N ILE A 173 -9.18 -6.39 21.34
CA ILE A 173 -9.91 -5.25 20.77
C ILE A 173 -10.47 -4.36 21.87
N GLY A 174 -11.10 -4.94 22.90
CA GLY A 174 -11.63 -4.17 24.02
C GLY A 174 -10.52 -3.41 24.73
N THR A 175 -9.32 -4.00 24.85
CA THR A 175 -8.15 -3.32 25.40
C THR A 175 -7.68 -2.20 24.49
N CYS A 176 -7.45 -2.46 23.20
CA CYS A 176 -6.92 -1.50 22.22
C CYS A 176 -7.89 -0.36 21.85
N HIS A 177 -9.19 -0.65 21.85
CA HIS A 177 -10.27 0.26 21.46
C HIS A 177 -11.34 0.31 22.57
N PRO A 178 -11.03 0.98 23.69
CA PRO A 178 -11.85 0.94 24.90
C PRO A 178 -13.28 1.45 24.70
N GLN A 179 -13.53 2.26 23.68
CA GLN A 179 -14.87 2.73 23.31
C GLN A 179 -15.84 1.58 22.97
N TYR A 180 -15.33 0.42 22.56
CA TYR A 180 -16.14 -0.75 22.20
C TYR A 180 -16.39 -1.75 23.34
N LYS A 181 -15.76 -1.56 24.51
CA LYS A 181 -15.84 -2.51 25.64
C LYS A 181 -17.26 -2.86 26.05
N ASN A 182 -18.15 -1.86 26.14
CA ASN A 182 -19.53 -2.10 26.58
C ASN A 182 -20.35 -2.86 25.55
N TRP A 183 -20.14 -2.60 24.25
CA TRP A 183 -20.82 -3.34 23.19
C TRP A 183 -20.36 -4.79 23.18
N LEU A 184 -19.05 -5.04 23.27
CA LEU A 184 -18.50 -6.40 23.39
C LEU A 184 -19.07 -7.17 24.59
N LYS A 185 -19.13 -6.52 25.76
CA LYS A 185 -19.79 -7.10 26.95
C LYS A 185 -21.27 -7.43 26.68
N GLY A 186 -22.00 -6.55 25.99
CA GLY A 186 -23.40 -6.77 25.62
C GLY A 186 -23.62 -7.88 24.59
N VAL A 187 -22.64 -8.16 23.73
CA VAL A 187 -22.64 -9.36 22.86
C VAL A 187 -22.48 -10.60 23.72
N LEU A 188 -21.44 -10.64 24.56
CA LEU A 188 -21.11 -11.80 25.38
C LEU A 188 -22.17 -12.10 26.45
N SER A 189 -22.91 -11.11 26.95
CA SER A 189 -23.99 -11.33 27.91
C SER A 189 -25.14 -12.18 27.34
N LYS A 190 -25.24 -12.31 26.01
CA LYS A 190 -26.20 -13.21 25.35
C LYS A 190 -25.70 -14.65 25.28
N TRP A 191 -24.40 -14.88 25.52
CA TRP A 191 -23.78 -16.18 25.39
C TRP A 191 -23.76 -16.92 26.73
N GLN A 192 -24.20 -18.17 26.71
CA GLN A 192 -24.15 -19.05 27.87
C GLN A 192 -22.79 -19.77 27.92
N LEU A 193 -21.70 -19.00 28.07
CA LEU A 193 -20.31 -19.49 28.01
C LEU A 193 -20.05 -20.70 28.93
N ALA A 194 -20.69 -20.75 30.10
CA ALA A 194 -20.60 -21.90 31.01
C ALA A 194 -21.00 -23.24 30.38
N ARG A 195 -21.80 -23.26 29.29
CA ARG A 195 -22.15 -24.51 28.58
C ARG A 195 -20.99 -25.13 27.80
N SER A 196 -19.96 -24.34 27.51
CA SER A 196 -18.73 -24.84 26.90
C SER A 196 -17.73 -25.38 27.92
N LEU A 197 -18.13 -25.45 29.20
CA LEU A 197 -17.31 -25.89 30.31
C LEU A 197 -17.99 -27.03 31.05
N LYS A 198 -17.25 -28.10 31.30
CA LYS A 198 -17.72 -29.21 32.12
C LYS A 198 -16.51 -29.90 32.75
N ASP A 199 -16.64 -30.26 34.03
CA ASP A 199 -15.61 -30.98 34.79
C ASP A 199 -14.20 -30.34 34.73
N ASP A 200 -14.17 -29.00 34.71
CA ASP A 200 -12.96 -28.15 34.55
C ASP A 200 -12.26 -28.24 33.19
N GLN A 201 -12.95 -28.73 32.16
CA GLN A 201 -12.45 -28.86 30.79
C GLN A 201 -13.32 -28.12 29.77
N LEU A 202 -12.79 -27.94 28.55
CA LEU A 202 -13.51 -27.37 27.41
C LEU A 202 -14.36 -28.43 26.71
N TYR A 203 -15.61 -28.08 26.42
CA TYR A 203 -16.58 -28.94 25.75
C TYR A 203 -17.24 -28.24 24.56
N GLY A 204 -17.06 -28.83 23.38
CA GLY A 204 -17.80 -28.50 22.18
C GLY A 204 -19.14 -29.22 22.12
N ALA A 205 -19.93 -28.90 21.10
CA ALA A 205 -21.15 -29.62 20.77
C ALA A 205 -21.17 -30.09 19.32
N LEU A 206 -21.86 -31.20 19.09
CA LEU A 206 -22.19 -31.71 17.77
C LEU A 206 -23.65 -32.15 17.71
N VAL A 207 -24.24 -32.06 16.52
CA VAL A 207 -25.59 -32.58 16.26
C VAL A 207 -25.51 -33.99 15.71
N LEU A 208 -26.09 -34.95 16.41
CA LEU A 208 -26.20 -36.34 15.99
C LEU A 208 -27.24 -36.50 14.87
N PRO A 209 -27.21 -37.60 14.08
CA PRO A 209 -28.19 -37.86 13.01
C PRO A 209 -29.65 -37.87 13.48
N ASN A 210 -29.90 -38.19 14.75
CA ASN A 210 -31.24 -38.15 15.37
C ASN A 210 -31.66 -36.74 15.84
N GLY A 211 -30.88 -35.71 15.52
CA GLY A 211 -31.12 -34.31 15.89
C GLY A 211 -30.75 -33.97 17.34
N LYS A 212 -30.28 -34.91 18.16
CA LYS A 212 -29.85 -34.63 19.54
C LYS A 212 -28.47 -33.97 19.57
N THR A 213 -28.28 -33.09 20.54
CA THR A 213 -27.01 -32.43 20.79
C THR A 213 -26.16 -33.30 21.71
N LEU A 214 -24.95 -33.63 21.27
CA LEU A 214 -23.94 -34.34 22.05
C LEU A 214 -22.84 -33.36 22.44
N LEU A 215 -22.54 -33.28 23.73
CA LEU A 215 -21.35 -32.59 24.22
C LEU A 215 -20.13 -33.49 24.08
N VAL A 216 -19.03 -32.94 23.57
CA VAL A 216 -17.76 -33.63 23.40
C VAL A 216 -16.65 -32.83 24.05
N GLN A 217 -15.76 -33.50 24.78
CA GLN A 217 -14.56 -32.83 25.28
C GLN A 217 -13.71 -32.44 24.06
N GLU A 218 -13.38 -31.15 23.95
CA GLU A 218 -12.74 -30.57 22.77
C GLU A 218 -11.43 -29.89 23.16
N GLY A 219 -10.43 -30.01 22.30
CA GLY A 219 -9.07 -29.53 22.58
C GLY A 219 -8.11 -30.66 22.88
N ARG A 220 -6.88 -30.47 22.41
CA ARG A 220 -5.71 -31.29 22.68
C ARG A 220 -4.55 -30.36 23.01
N LEU A 221 -3.50 -30.94 23.58
CA LEU A 221 -2.29 -30.21 23.99
C LEU A 221 -1.84 -29.17 22.95
N GLY A 222 -1.64 -27.94 23.43
CA GLY A 222 -1.41 -26.72 22.67
C GLY A 222 -2.69 -25.91 22.50
N TYR A 223 -3.72 -26.47 21.84
CA TYR A 223 -4.94 -25.73 21.53
C TYR A 223 -5.90 -25.60 22.71
N GLU A 224 -5.99 -26.62 23.58
CA GLU A 224 -6.85 -26.58 24.76
C GLU A 224 -6.38 -25.48 25.73
N GLU A 225 -5.07 -25.42 25.97
CA GLU A 225 -4.41 -24.44 26.85
C GLU A 225 -4.47 -23.03 26.26
N TYR A 226 -4.28 -22.87 24.95
CA TYR A 226 -4.47 -21.58 24.29
C TYR A 226 -5.94 -21.10 24.42
N ALA A 227 -6.90 -21.97 24.09
CA ALA A 227 -8.31 -21.59 24.09
C ALA A 227 -8.82 -21.22 25.48
N VAL A 228 -8.45 -21.99 26.52
CA VAL A 228 -8.89 -21.71 27.90
C VAL A 228 -8.38 -20.37 28.42
N ARG A 229 -7.19 -19.90 28.01
CA ARG A 229 -6.74 -18.53 28.35
C ARG A 229 -7.71 -17.48 27.85
N GLY A 230 -8.27 -17.68 26.64
CA GLY A 230 -9.35 -16.84 26.12
C GLY A 230 -10.55 -16.76 27.07
N TYR A 231 -10.94 -17.88 27.69
CA TYR A 231 -12.00 -17.91 28.71
C TYR A 231 -11.61 -17.21 30.02
N GLU A 232 -10.37 -17.38 30.47
CA GLU A 232 -9.86 -16.77 31.71
C GLU A 232 -9.90 -15.25 31.67
N LEU A 233 -9.63 -14.65 30.51
CA LEU A 233 -9.75 -13.20 30.27
C LEU A 233 -11.15 -12.65 30.55
N TRP A 234 -12.16 -13.51 30.59
CA TRP A 234 -13.56 -13.19 30.86
C TRP A 234 -14.09 -13.83 32.16
N GLY A 235 -13.19 -14.29 33.03
CA GLY A 235 -13.51 -14.77 34.37
C GLY A 235 -13.95 -16.23 34.47
N PHE A 236 -13.89 -16.99 33.38
CA PHE A 236 -14.18 -18.41 33.38
C PHE A 236 -12.91 -19.22 33.66
N LYS A 237 -13.01 -20.21 34.55
CA LYS A 237 -11.88 -21.06 34.94
C LYS A 237 -12.14 -22.49 34.51
N ALA A 238 -11.14 -23.13 33.91
CA ALA A 238 -11.14 -24.54 33.57
C ALA A 238 -9.73 -25.12 33.84
N PRO A 239 -9.37 -25.32 35.12
CA PRO A 239 -8.00 -25.64 35.51
C PRO A 239 -7.46 -26.95 34.91
N LYS A 240 -8.33 -27.91 34.52
CA LYS A 240 -7.87 -29.11 33.82
C LYS A 240 -7.57 -28.85 32.35
N ALA A 241 -8.36 -28.02 31.67
CA ALA A 241 -8.04 -27.58 30.31
C ALA A 241 -6.79 -26.69 30.26
N ALA A 242 -6.49 -25.94 31.32
CA ALA A 242 -5.25 -25.18 31.45
C ALA A 242 -4.05 -26.05 31.84
N ALA A 243 -4.28 -27.27 32.30
CA ALA A 243 -3.22 -28.22 32.58
C ALA A 243 -2.81 -28.91 31.27
N LEU A 244 -1.51 -29.18 31.15
CA LEU A 244 -0.96 -29.93 30.00
C LEU A 244 -1.33 -31.42 30.02
N GLU A 245 -1.90 -31.91 31.12
CA GLU A 245 -2.23 -33.31 31.31
C GLU A 245 -3.58 -33.67 30.68
N PRO A 246 -3.73 -34.87 30.10
CA PRO A 246 -2.75 -35.94 30.10
C PRO A 246 -1.79 -35.87 28.90
N PHE A 247 -0.47 -35.92 29.17
CA PHE A 247 0.53 -35.96 28.10
C PHE A 247 1.66 -36.93 28.40
N LYS A 248 2.43 -37.24 27.35
CA LYS A 248 3.72 -37.92 27.46
C LYS A 248 4.75 -37.23 26.58
N LEU A 249 6.02 -37.44 26.87
CA LEU A 249 7.09 -37.01 25.99
C LEU A 249 7.41 -38.10 24.96
N VAL A 250 7.45 -37.73 23.68
CA VAL A 250 7.86 -38.61 22.58
C VAL A 250 9.14 -38.06 21.98
N ASP A 251 10.13 -38.93 21.76
CA ASP A 251 11.36 -38.57 21.06
C ASP A 251 11.13 -38.62 19.55
N ILE A 252 11.31 -37.47 18.89
CA ILE A 252 11.28 -37.34 17.43
C ILE A 252 12.53 -36.56 17.04
N ASN A 253 13.32 -37.13 16.13
CA ASN A 253 14.59 -36.52 15.67
C ASN A 253 15.52 -36.12 16.85
N GLY A 254 15.52 -36.87 17.96
CA GLY A 254 16.36 -36.62 19.15
C GLY A 254 15.86 -35.47 20.03
N VAL A 255 14.63 -35.00 19.83
CA VAL A 255 13.97 -33.97 20.65
C VAL A 255 12.77 -34.59 21.32
N LYS A 256 12.67 -34.44 22.65
CA LYS A 256 11.50 -34.87 23.42
C LYS A 256 10.43 -33.81 23.35
N ILE A 257 9.35 -34.09 22.63
CA ILE A 257 8.21 -33.17 22.50
C ILE A 257 7.00 -33.70 23.29
N PRO A 258 6.15 -32.82 23.85
CA PRO A 258 4.92 -33.22 24.50
C PRO A 258 3.88 -33.65 23.47
N VAL A 259 3.21 -34.77 23.74
CA VAL A 259 2.07 -35.26 22.96
C VAL A 259 0.93 -35.63 23.90
N ASP A 260 -0.28 -35.24 23.55
CA ASP A 260 -1.48 -35.61 24.27
C ASP A 260 -1.71 -37.12 24.20
N THR A 261 -2.06 -37.77 25.31
CA THR A 261 -2.29 -39.23 25.30
C THR A 261 -3.68 -39.63 24.81
N ARG A 262 -4.61 -38.67 24.64
CA ARG A 262 -5.96 -38.90 24.11
C ARG A 262 -5.93 -39.04 22.59
N ASP A 263 -5.74 -40.27 22.11
CA ASP A 263 -5.65 -40.60 20.68
C ASP A 263 -7.02 -40.78 20.00
N PHE A 264 -6.98 -40.90 18.67
CA PHE A 264 -8.16 -41.10 17.84
C PHE A 264 -8.93 -42.38 18.18
N GLN A 265 -8.23 -43.47 18.53
CA GLN A 265 -8.83 -44.77 18.81
C GLN A 265 -9.66 -44.75 20.09
N SER A 266 -9.17 -44.07 21.13
CA SER A 266 -9.85 -43.97 22.42
C SER A 266 -10.92 -42.87 22.46
N THR A 267 -10.75 -41.79 21.69
CA THR A 267 -11.59 -40.59 21.82
C THR A 267 -12.32 -40.16 20.55
N ASN A 268 -12.04 -40.80 19.41
CA ASN A 268 -12.51 -40.38 18.08
C ASN A 268 -12.09 -38.96 17.67
N ALA A 269 -11.02 -38.44 18.30
CA ALA A 269 -10.40 -37.16 17.98
C ALA A 269 -8.87 -37.30 18.05
N ASN A 270 -8.18 -36.72 17.07
CA ASN A 270 -6.73 -36.89 16.91
C ASN A 270 -5.96 -35.96 17.85
N ASN A 271 -4.77 -36.37 18.28
CA ASN A 271 -3.85 -35.62 19.14
C ASN A 271 -2.76 -34.89 18.33
N TYR A 272 -3.18 -33.92 17.52
CA TYR A 272 -2.28 -33.17 16.64
C TYR A 272 -1.25 -32.36 17.44
N VAL A 273 0.03 -32.49 17.07
CA VAL A 273 1.08 -31.56 17.48
C VAL A 273 1.45 -30.67 16.29
N VAL A 274 1.08 -29.39 16.37
CA VAL A 274 1.22 -28.38 15.30
C VAL A 274 1.86 -27.09 15.82
N SER A 275 2.26 -26.20 14.92
CA SER A 275 2.96 -24.96 15.28
C SER A 275 2.04 -23.82 15.75
N GLU A 276 0.83 -23.68 15.17
CA GLU A 276 0.00 -22.47 15.34
C GLU A 276 -0.37 -22.17 16.80
N SER A 277 -0.77 -23.16 17.59
CA SER A 277 -1.16 -22.94 18.99
C SER A 277 -0.04 -22.32 19.84
N TYR A 278 1.20 -22.80 19.67
CA TYR A 278 2.38 -22.25 20.37
C TYR A 278 2.77 -20.86 19.86
N ILE A 279 2.63 -20.63 18.56
CA ILE A 279 2.88 -19.33 17.95
C ILE A 279 1.88 -18.31 18.48
N LEU A 280 0.58 -18.63 18.45
CA LEU A 280 -0.47 -17.76 18.98
C LEU A 280 -0.27 -17.48 20.46
N ASP A 281 0.04 -18.49 21.29
CA ASP A 281 0.36 -18.26 22.70
C ASP A 281 1.54 -17.29 22.87
N GLY A 282 2.59 -17.40 22.05
CA GLY A 282 3.75 -16.50 22.10
C GLY A 282 3.48 -15.08 21.63
N ILE A 283 2.68 -14.93 20.60
CA ILE A 283 2.31 -13.64 20.03
C ILE A 283 1.32 -12.90 20.94
N GLU A 284 0.35 -13.62 21.50
CA GLU A 284 -0.72 -13.01 22.30
C GLU A 284 -0.37 -12.93 23.79
N PHE A 285 0.07 -14.03 24.40
CA PHE A 285 0.27 -14.16 25.85
C PHE A 285 1.73 -14.15 26.28
N GLY A 286 2.66 -14.43 25.37
CA GLY A 286 4.10 -14.24 25.56
C GLY A 286 4.93 -15.47 25.90
N LEU A 287 4.35 -16.67 25.91
CA LEU A 287 5.01 -17.94 26.28
C LEU A 287 5.80 -17.86 27.59
N GLU A 288 5.20 -18.32 28.69
CA GLU A 288 5.89 -18.47 29.96
C GLU A 288 6.04 -19.94 30.37
N GLY A 289 6.97 -20.20 31.29
CA GLY A 289 7.19 -21.52 31.87
C GLY A 289 7.49 -22.60 30.82
N TYR A 290 6.78 -23.74 30.93
CA TYR A 290 6.99 -24.92 30.09
C TYR A 290 6.58 -24.70 28.63
N LEU A 291 5.59 -23.84 28.37
CA LEU A 291 5.16 -23.55 27.01
C LEU A 291 6.27 -22.89 26.20
N LYS A 292 7.07 -22.02 26.82
CA LYS A 292 8.26 -21.46 26.17
C LYS A 292 9.26 -22.54 25.77
N LYS A 293 9.52 -23.49 26.66
CA LYS A 293 10.40 -24.63 26.37
C LYS A 293 9.81 -25.49 25.25
N TYR A 294 8.54 -25.86 25.34
CA TYR A 294 7.91 -26.72 24.34
C TYR A 294 7.80 -26.04 22.98
N ALA A 295 7.49 -24.75 22.90
CA ALA A 295 7.55 -24.00 21.65
C ALA A 295 8.96 -24.04 21.02
N ALA A 296 10.01 -23.92 21.85
CA ALA A 296 11.39 -24.04 21.37
C ALA A 296 11.72 -25.48 20.91
N ASP A 297 11.26 -26.51 21.63
CA ASP A 297 11.43 -27.92 21.25
C ASP A 297 10.67 -28.25 19.95
N ILE A 298 9.48 -27.66 19.75
CA ILE A 298 8.66 -27.77 18.54
C ILE A 298 9.32 -27.11 17.32
N LEU A 299 10.04 -26.00 17.50
CA LEU A 299 10.87 -25.43 16.43
C LEU A 299 12.13 -26.27 16.20
N GLU A 300 12.78 -26.74 17.26
CA GLU A 300 14.03 -27.51 17.19
C GLU A 300 13.82 -28.87 16.52
N VAL A 301 12.72 -29.59 16.80
CA VAL A 301 12.43 -30.89 16.15
C VAL A 301 12.26 -30.74 14.63
N GLN A 302 11.65 -29.63 14.19
CA GLN A 302 11.52 -29.30 12.76
C GLN A 302 12.86 -28.95 12.13
N LYS A 303 13.70 -28.18 12.85
CA LYS A 303 15.09 -27.91 12.43
C LYS A 303 15.90 -29.20 12.29
N ARG A 304 15.81 -30.12 13.26
CA ARG A 304 16.55 -31.39 13.21
C ARG A 304 16.08 -32.32 12.10
N ARG A 305 14.78 -32.32 11.77
CA ARG A 305 14.30 -32.99 10.55
C ARG A 305 14.96 -32.40 9.30
N PHE A 306 15.06 -31.08 9.20
CA PHE A 306 15.77 -30.43 8.09
C PHE A 306 17.25 -30.80 8.06
N GLU A 307 17.95 -30.79 9.19
CA GLU A 307 19.36 -31.18 9.26
C GLU A 307 19.58 -32.64 8.84
N SER A 308 18.66 -33.55 9.20
CA SER A 308 18.79 -34.97 8.85
C SER A 308 18.32 -35.32 7.44
N THR A 309 17.41 -34.53 6.85
CA THR A 309 16.76 -34.90 5.57
C THR A 309 16.93 -33.87 4.44
N GLY A 310 17.38 -32.65 4.74
CA GLY A 310 17.36 -31.52 3.82
C GLY A 310 15.97 -30.93 3.55
N GLN A 311 14.89 -31.51 4.10
CA GLN A 311 13.52 -31.04 3.87
C GLN A 311 13.18 -29.89 4.84
N LEU A 312 12.95 -28.68 4.30
CA LEU A 312 12.42 -27.58 5.09
C LEU A 312 11.03 -27.95 5.63
N THR A 313 10.77 -27.62 6.89
CA THR A 313 9.55 -28.02 7.61
C THR A 313 9.09 -26.90 8.55
N ALA A 314 7.86 -26.43 8.33
CA ALA A 314 7.13 -25.54 9.22
C ALA A 314 5.65 -25.96 9.18
N VAL A 315 5.29 -26.97 9.96
CA VAL A 315 3.98 -27.65 9.82
C VAL A 315 2.91 -27.04 10.70
N SER A 316 1.73 -26.88 10.12
CA SER A 316 0.47 -26.60 10.80
C SER A 316 -0.69 -27.23 10.03
N GLU A 317 -1.89 -27.12 10.58
CA GLU A 317 -3.13 -27.32 9.85
C GLU A 317 -3.39 -26.21 8.84
N ASP A 318 -3.71 -26.56 7.61
CA ASP A 318 -3.89 -25.61 6.52
C ASP A 318 -5.00 -26.06 5.57
N ASN A 319 -5.72 -25.09 5.01
CA ASN A 319 -6.49 -25.35 3.80
C ASN A 319 -5.52 -25.64 2.65
N ILE A 320 -5.94 -26.53 1.77
CA ILE A 320 -5.22 -26.86 0.54
C ILE A 320 -6.07 -26.58 -0.70
N ASP A 321 -5.43 -26.29 -1.83
CA ASP A 321 -6.06 -25.90 -3.10
C ASP A 321 -6.62 -27.08 -3.93
N GLN A 322 -6.75 -28.25 -3.31
CA GLN A 322 -7.28 -29.47 -3.90
C GLN A 322 -7.92 -30.35 -2.83
N PRO A 323 -8.76 -31.35 -3.18
CA PRO A 323 -9.29 -32.30 -2.21
C PRO A 323 -8.17 -32.95 -1.37
N PRO A 324 -8.33 -33.12 -0.04
CA PRO A 324 -9.54 -32.90 0.76
C PRO A 324 -9.82 -31.44 1.24
N TYR A 325 -9.15 -30.43 0.68
CA TYR A 325 -9.30 -28.99 0.97
C TYR A 325 -8.88 -28.51 2.36
N PHE A 326 -8.63 -29.42 3.30
CA PHE A 326 -8.05 -29.13 4.61
C PHE A 326 -7.26 -30.33 5.13
N LEU A 327 -6.07 -30.08 5.66
CA LEU A 327 -5.18 -31.10 6.21
C LEU A 327 -4.52 -30.60 7.50
N TYR A 328 -4.33 -31.52 8.45
CA TYR A 328 -3.47 -31.31 9.60
C TYR A 328 -2.07 -31.81 9.26
N ASN A 329 -1.13 -30.90 8.95
CA ASN A 329 0.28 -31.25 8.88
C ASN A 329 0.86 -31.16 10.28
N THR A 330 1.30 -32.29 10.81
CA THR A 330 1.70 -32.40 12.22
C THR A 330 3.16 -32.80 12.34
N ILE A 331 3.75 -32.48 13.49
CA ILE A 331 5.00 -33.10 13.94
C ILE A 331 4.71 -34.51 14.47
N TYR A 332 3.55 -34.70 15.09
CA TYR A 332 3.06 -35.97 15.60
C TYR A 332 1.54 -36.01 15.60
N SER A 333 0.99 -37.20 15.28
CA SER A 333 -0.39 -37.54 15.56
C SER A 333 -0.58 -39.06 15.61
N ASN A 334 -1.34 -39.54 16.58
CA ASN A 334 -1.79 -40.93 16.74
C ASN A 334 -0.68 -41.99 16.57
N GLY A 335 0.49 -41.77 17.19
CA GLY A 335 1.62 -42.70 17.08
C GLY A 335 2.54 -42.47 15.88
N VAL A 336 2.20 -41.56 14.97
CA VAL A 336 2.92 -41.32 13.72
C VAL A 336 3.61 -39.96 13.76
N ALA A 337 4.93 -39.95 13.63
CA ALA A 337 5.71 -38.73 13.41
C ALA A 337 5.46 -38.17 12.00
N TRP A 338 5.42 -36.85 11.89
CA TRP A 338 5.26 -36.11 10.64
C TRP A 338 3.97 -36.45 9.87
N ALA A 339 2.90 -36.84 10.58
CA ALA A 339 1.66 -37.24 9.95
C ALA A 339 0.97 -36.06 9.25
N THR A 340 0.49 -36.28 8.02
CA THR A 340 -0.42 -35.37 7.34
C THR A 340 -1.75 -36.08 7.17
N ILE A 341 -2.76 -35.64 7.93
CA ILE A 341 -4.03 -36.36 8.06
C ILE A 341 -5.25 -35.43 8.01
N THR A 342 -6.39 -36.00 7.66
CA THR A 342 -7.71 -35.37 7.84
C THR A 342 -8.25 -35.57 9.26
N GLU A 343 -9.36 -34.93 9.59
CA GLU A 343 -10.10 -35.16 10.86
C GLU A 343 -10.46 -36.63 11.09
N LYS A 344 -10.71 -37.38 10.01
CA LYS A 344 -11.03 -38.82 10.06
C LYS A 344 -9.78 -39.72 10.16
N ASN A 345 -8.63 -39.17 10.55
CA ASN A 345 -7.35 -39.87 10.64
C ASN A 345 -6.89 -40.52 9.32
N LYS A 346 -7.36 -40.02 8.17
CA LYS A 346 -6.92 -40.51 6.84
C LYS A 346 -5.65 -39.77 6.41
N SER A 347 -4.61 -40.51 6.06
CA SER A 347 -3.30 -40.02 5.61
C SER A 347 -3.31 -39.43 4.19
N TYR A 348 -2.57 -38.34 4.03
CA TYR A 348 -2.28 -37.58 2.79
C TYR A 348 -0.84 -37.02 2.83
N THR A 349 0.12 -37.86 3.20
CA THR A 349 1.54 -37.50 3.38
C THR A 349 2.16 -36.81 2.15
N GLU A 350 1.73 -37.19 0.96
CA GLU A 350 2.12 -36.60 -0.33
C GLU A 350 1.71 -35.13 -0.48
N LEU A 351 0.74 -34.68 0.31
CA LEU A 351 0.23 -33.30 0.33
C LEU A 351 0.78 -32.49 1.50
N ARG A 352 1.81 -32.98 2.21
CA ARG A 352 2.42 -32.21 3.30
C ARG A 352 2.94 -30.87 2.78
N ASN A 353 2.70 -29.79 3.52
CA ASN A 353 3.15 -28.46 3.15
C ASN A 353 3.99 -27.78 4.25
N ILE A 354 4.79 -26.81 3.83
CA ILE A 354 5.40 -25.78 4.66
C ILE A 354 4.37 -24.67 4.77
N SER A 355 3.83 -24.45 5.97
CA SER A 355 2.80 -23.47 6.25
C SER A 355 3.37 -22.05 6.29
N THR A 356 2.79 -21.14 5.52
CA THR A 356 3.23 -19.74 5.45
C THR A 356 3.09 -19.05 6.80
N LYS A 357 1.94 -19.23 7.47
CA LYS A 357 1.66 -18.63 8.79
C LYS A 357 2.62 -19.15 9.87
N ALA A 358 2.95 -20.45 9.84
CA ALA A 358 3.88 -21.03 10.81
C ALA A 358 5.31 -20.49 10.62
N ALA A 359 5.76 -20.41 9.36
CA ALA A 359 7.10 -19.88 9.05
C ALA A 359 7.23 -18.38 9.41
N PHE A 360 6.21 -17.56 9.16
CA PHE A 360 6.16 -16.19 9.68
C PHE A 360 6.21 -16.17 11.21
N GLY A 361 5.39 -17.00 11.87
CA GLY A 361 5.35 -17.07 13.33
C GLY A 361 6.71 -17.39 13.93
N TRP A 362 7.37 -18.45 13.46
CA TRP A 362 8.70 -18.82 13.94
C TRP A 362 9.75 -17.73 13.69
N ARG A 363 9.69 -17.05 12.54
CA ARG A 363 10.63 -15.97 12.20
C ARG A 363 10.57 -14.80 13.18
N TYR A 364 9.38 -14.39 13.58
CA TYR A 364 9.21 -13.21 14.43
C TYR A 364 9.20 -13.54 15.92
N LEU A 365 8.84 -14.77 16.29
CA LEU A 365 8.95 -15.24 17.66
C LEU A 365 10.41 -15.58 18.05
N TYR A 366 11.21 -16.08 17.10
CA TYR A 366 12.63 -16.41 17.30
C TYR A 366 13.54 -15.72 16.26
N PRO A 367 13.67 -14.38 16.30
CA PRO A 367 14.35 -13.62 15.25
C PRO A 367 15.84 -13.92 15.08
N GLY A 368 16.51 -14.47 16.11
CA GLY A 368 17.91 -14.90 16.05
C GLY A 368 18.11 -16.35 15.57
N ASN A 369 17.03 -17.10 15.29
CA ASN A 369 17.14 -18.50 14.89
C ASN A 369 17.34 -18.62 13.36
N ALA A 370 18.49 -19.16 12.95
CA ALA A 370 18.85 -19.30 11.53
C ALA A 370 17.91 -20.24 10.75
N TYR A 371 17.35 -21.27 11.39
CA TYR A 371 16.38 -22.16 10.75
C TYR A 371 15.03 -21.48 10.54
N ALA A 372 14.56 -20.70 11.53
CA ALA A 372 13.36 -19.89 11.39
C ALA A 372 13.46 -18.89 10.22
N GLN A 373 14.64 -18.26 10.04
CA GLN A 373 14.93 -17.43 8.87
C GLN A 373 14.85 -18.24 7.56
N LYS A 374 15.44 -19.43 7.49
CA LYS A 374 15.40 -20.30 6.29
C LYS A 374 13.98 -20.68 5.86
N VAL A 375 13.12 -21.11 6.80
CA VAL A 375 11.74 -21.47 6.45
C VAL A 375 10.91 -20.25 6.04
N PHE A 376 11.18 -19.09 6.65
CA PHE A 376 10.56 -17.83 6.25
C PHE A 376 10.96 -17.38 4.84
N ASP A 377 12.25 -17.46 4.51
CA ASP A 377 12.74 -17.10 3.16
C ASP A 377 12.12 -17.98 2.06
N ALA A 378 11.73 -19.21 2.38
CA ALA A 378 11.04 -20.09 1.44
C ALA A 378 9.58 -19.68 1.14
N VAL A 379 8.94 -18.90 2.01
CA VAL A 379 7.50 -18.60 1.92
C VAL A 379 7.14 -17.11 1.85
N LYS A 380 8.06 -16.20 2.20
CA LYS A 380 7.79 -14.75 2.29
C LYS A 380 7.28 -14.10 1.00
N ASP A 381 7.51 -14.75 -0.14
CA ASP A 381 7.06 -14.33 -1.46
C ASP A 381 5.87 -15.13 -2.02
N LEU A 382 5.28 -16.06 -1.25
CA LEU A 382 4.11 -16.85 -1.65
C LEU A 382 2.82 -16.04 -1.57
N ARG A 383 2.71 -15.06 -2.46
CA ARG A 383 1.59 -14.14 -2.58
C ARG A 383 0.89 -14.36 -3.91
N ASP A 384 -0.43 -14.18 -3.91
CA ASP A 384 -1.20 -14.18 -5.14
C ASP A 384 -0.83 -12.97 -6.01
N PRO A 385 -0.30 -13.15 -7.23
CA PRO A 385 0.08 -12.04 -8.11
C PRO A 385 -1.11 -11.15 -8.49
N LYS A 386 -2.35 -11.63 -8.34
CA LYS A 386 -3.57 -10.84 -8.57
C LYS A 386 -4.02 -10.02 -7.36
N GLY A 387 -3.23 -10.02 -6.29
CA GLY A 387 -3.57 -9.30 -5.06
C GLY A 387 -4.63 -10.02 -4.20
N GLY A 388 -4.68 -11.35 -4.22
CA GLY A 388 -5.59 -12.16 -3.39
C GLY A 388 -5.16 -12.35 -1.93
N GLY A 389 -3.89 -12.09 -1.60
CA GLY A 389 -3.30 -12.33 -0.28
C GLY A 389 -2.10 -13.27 -0.31
N PHE A 390 -1.68 -13.75 0.85
CA PHE A 390 -0.73 -14.86 0.98
C PHE A 390 -1.41 -16.21 0.76
N TYR A 391 -0.72 -17.05 0.00
CA TYR A 391 -1.03 -18.46 -0.14
C TYR A 391 -0.71 -19.21 1.15
N ALA A 392 -1.49 -20.26 1.43
CA ALA A 392 -1.41 -21.03 2.67
C ALA A 392 -0.05 -21.69 2.88
N GLY A 393 0.66 -22.10 1.82
CA GLY A 393 1.98 -22.71 1.97
C GLY A 393 2.64 -23.20 0.69
N LEU A 394 3.65 -24.04 0.86
CA LEU A 394 4.41 -24.70 -0.20
C LEU A 394 4.41 -26.22 0.00
N TYR A 395 3.93 -27.01 -0.96
CA TYR A 395 3.97 -28.47 -0.83
C TYR A 395 5.41 -28.98 -0.75
N GLU A 396 5.70 -29.86 0.23
CA GLU A 396 7.04 -30.41 0.45
C GLU A 396 7.49 -31.24 -0.76
N GLU A 397 6.63 -32.09 -1.30
CA GLU A 397 7.01 -33.02 -2.38
C GLU A 397 7.12 -32.33 -3.73
N THR A 398 6.08 -31.60 -4.13
CA THR A 398 6.02 -30.98 -5.48
C THR A 398 6.74 -29.65 -5.58
N LYS A 399 7.07 -29.02 -4.45
CA LYS A 399 7.57 -27.63 -4.35
C LYS A 399 6.67 -26.61 -5.03
N LYS A 400 5.40 -26.95 -5.29
CA LYS A 400 4.41 -26.02 -5.85
C LYS A 400 3.72 -25.26 -4.71
N PRO A 401 3.35 -23.99 -4.92
CA PRO A 401 2.52 -23.26 -3.97
C PRO A 401 1.19 -23.97 -3.75
N ASN A 402 0.80 -24.14 -2.49
CA ASN A 402 -0.58 -24.39 -2.11
C ASN A 402 -1.33 -23.06 -2.21
N LYS A 403 -2.07 -22.86 -3.30
CA LYS A 403 -2.69 -21.58 -3.64
C LYS A 403 -3.95 -21.25 -2.86
N SER A 404 -4.26 -22.00 -1.81
CA SER A 404 -5.40 -21.69 -0.96
C SER A 404 -5.21 -20.32 -0.30
N LEU A 405 -6.26 -19.49 -0.37
CA LEU A 405 -6.30 -18.16 0.23
C LEU A 405 -7.29 -18.21 1.40
N THR A 406 -6.83 -17.90 2.61
CA THR A 406 -7.65 -18.04 3.82
C THR A 406 -7.51 -16.86 4.78
N GLY A 407 -8.56 -16.66 5.57
CA GLY A 407 -8.58 -15.68 6.66
C GLY A 407 -7.63 -16.06 7.77
N ASN A 408 -7.48 -17.36 8.06
CA ASN A 408 -6.51 -17.86 9.02
C ASN A 408 -5.05 -17.49 8.66
N THR A 409 -4.57 -17.84 7.46
CA THR A 409 -3.18 -17.54 7.07
C THR A 409 -2.91 -16.04 7.07
N ASN A 410 -3.78 -15.27 6.42
CA ASN A 410 -3.58 -13.82 6.27
C ASN A 410 -3.80 -13.06 7.58
N GLY A 411 -4.71 -13.53 8.45
CA GLY A 411 -4.98 -12.93 9.74
C GLY A 411 -3.83 -13.12 10.73
N LEU A 412 -3.27 -14.33 10.82
CA LEU A 412 -2.09 -14.57 11.65
C LEU A 412 -0.90 -13.75 11.17
N ILE A 413 -0.64 -13.66 9.85
CA ILE A 413 0.47 -12.83 9.33
C ILE A 413 0.31 -11.37 9.77
N MET A 414 -0.90 -10.81 9.68
CA MET A 414 -1.18 -9.45 10.14
C MET A 414 -0.90 -9.26 11.62
N GLU A 415 -1.33 -10.21 12.43
CA GLU A 415 -1.14 -10.20 13.89
C GLU A 415 0.34 -10.33 14.28
N ILE A 416 1.08 -11.25 13.64
CA ILE A 416 2.52 -11.47 13.86
C ILE A 416 3.32 -10.21 13.51
N LEU A 417 2.99 -9.56 12.38
CA LEU A 417 3.65 -8.31 11.98
C LEU A 417 3.36 -7.18 12.96
N TYR A 418 2.14 -7.13 13.51
CA TYR A 418 1.79 -6.16 14.55
C TYR A 418 2.54 -6.42 15.86
N TYR A 419 2.65 -7.67 16.30
CA TYR A 419 3.51 -8.06 17.42
C TYR A 419 4.96 -7.62 17.21
N LYS A 420 5.51 -7.86 16.01
CA LYS A 420 6.84 -7.37 15.63
C LYS A 420 6.92 -5.86 15.71
N ALA A 421 5.92 -5.16 15.17
CA ALA A 421 5.87 -3.71 15.14
C ALA A 421 5.89 -3.07 16.54
N ARG A 422 5.35 -3.79 17.53
CA ARG A 422 5.37 -3.44 18.95
C ARG A 422 6.67 -3.83 19.67
N GLY A 423 7.72 -4.22 18.93
CA GLY A 423 9.00 -4.64 19.48
C GLY A 423 8.98 -6.05 20.05
N ASN A 424 8.28 -6.97 19.37
CA ASN A 424 8.11 -8.37 19.80
C ASN A 424 7.47 -8.46 21.20
N ARG A 425 6.46 -7.62 21.44
CA ARG A 425 5.76 -7.55 22.73
C ARG A 425 4.40 -8.25 22.64
N PRO A 426 4.07 -9.14 23.60
CA PRO A 426 2.78 -9.82 23.63
C PRO A 426 1.59 -8.85 23.58
N LEU A 427 0.51 -9.28 22.95
CA LEU A 427 -0.69 -8.47 22.75
C LEU A 427 -1.51 -8.31 24.03
N ILE A 428 -1.42 -9.28 24.94
CA ILE A 428 -2.08 -9.32 26.24
C ILE A 428 -1.00 -9.19 27.32
N GLY A 429 -1.19 -8.26 28.26
CA GLY A 429 -0.30 -8.14 29.42
C GLY A 429 -0.52 -9.29 30.40
N GLY A 430 0.55 -9.85 30.99
CA GLY A 430 0.52 -11.07 31.83
C GLY A 430 -0.32 -11.03 33.12
N SER A 431 -1.11 -9.97 33.36
CA SER A 431 -2.04 -9.90 34.48
C SER A 431 -3.41 -10.49 34.10
N GLY A 432 -3.75 -11.67 34.63
CA GLY A 432 -5.13 -12.20 34.62
C GLY A 432 -5.34 -13.58 33.99
N VAL A 433 -4.30 -14.22 33.44
CA VAL A 433 -4.35 -15.60 32.93
C VAL A 433 -3.48 -16.52 33.79
N SER A 434 -3.92 -17.76 33.98
CA SER A 434 -3.13 -18.74 34.71
C SER A 434 -2.10 -19.39 33.79
N PHE A 435 -0.89 -19.64 34.30
CA PHE A 435 0.08 -20.49 33.62
C PHE A 435 0.04 -21.85 34.30
N ALA A 436 0.01 -22.92 33.49
CA ALA A 436 0.01 -24.30 33.98
C ALA A 436 1.16 -24.51 34.98
N LYS A 437 0.82 -24.99 36.18
CA LYS A 437 1.83 -25.41 37.16
C LYS A 437 2.50 -26.70 36.68
N ILE A 438 3.76 -26.88 37.09
CA ILE A 438 4.55 -28.09 36.84
C ILE A 438 3.74 -29.32 37.24
N PRO A 439 3.54 -30.32 36.34
CA PRO A 439 3.03 -31.61 36.74
C PRO A 439 3.95 -32.21 37.80
N SER A 440 3.40 -32.49 38.98
CA SER A 440 4.11 -33.22 40.03
C SER A 440 4.25 -34.68 39.61
N GLY A 441 5.34 -35.01 38.91
CA GLY A 441 5.70 -36.37 38.50
C GLY A 441 7.11 -36.44 37.90
N ASP A 442 8.08 -36.85 38.71
CA ASP A 442 9.46 -37.28 38.43
C ASP A 442 10.04 -37.10 37.00
N SER A 443 10.74 -35.97 36.78
CA SER A 443 12.08 -35.95 36.16
C SER A 443 12.64 -34.52 36.13
N LYS A 444 13.52 -34.24 37.08
CA LYS A 444 14.30 -32.99 37.19
C LYS A 444 15.28 -32.89 36.00
N PRO A 445 15.30 -31.81 35.19
CA PRO A 445 16.38 -31.56 34.24
C PRO A 445 17.66 -31.12 35.00
N PRO A 446 18.88 -31.44 34.53
CA PRO A 446 20.10 -30.99 35.18
C PRO A 446 20.32 -29.49 34.93
N ASP A 447 20.68 -28.76 35.98
CA ASP A 447 21.07 -27.35 35.92
C ASP A 447 22.32 -27.17 35.03
N SER A 448 22.22 -26.37 33.97
CA SER A 448 23.39 -25.90 33.21
C SER A 448 23.42 -24.36 33.18
N LYS A 449 24.36 -23.80 33.96
CA LYS A 449 24.85 -22.43 33.79
C LYS A 449 25.62 -22.33 32.46
N PRO A 450 25.57 -21.17 31.77
CA PRO A 450 26.34 -20.96 30.54
C PRO A 450 27.84 -20.78 30.86
N PRO A 451 28.77 -21.37 30.08
CA PRO A 451 30.19 -21.13 30.27
C PRO A 451 30.64 -19.89 29.47
N ASP A 452 31.43 -19.04 30.14
CA ASP A 452 32.25 -18.00 29.52
C ASP A 452 33.39 -18.65 28.70
N SER A 453 33.53 -18.27 27.43
CA SER A 453 34.63 -18.70 26.57
C SER A 453 35.67 -17.59 26.42
N LYS A 454 36.86 -17.85 26.96
CA LYS A 454 38.14 -17.23 26.58
C LYS A 454 39.08 -18.37 26.15
N PRO A 455 39.89 -18.21 25.09
CA PRO A 455 40.61 -19.33 24.50
C PRO A 455 41.91 -19.61 25.26
N SER A 456 42.22 -20.89 25.47
CA SER A 456 43.52 -21.36 25.94
C SER A 456 44.13 -22.32 24.92
N ASP A 457 45.40 -22.07 24.62
CA ASP A 457 46.28 -22.88 23.80
C ASP A 457 46.49 -24.29 24.35
N SER A 458 46.47 -25.29 23.47
CA SER A 458 47.29 -26.51 23.65
C SER A 458 47.52 -27.24 22.33
N LYS A 459 48.82 -27.42 22.07
CA LYS A 459 49.52 -28.04 20.94
C LYS A 459 49.26 -29.56 20.82
N PRO A 460 49.33 -30.17 19.62
CA PRO A 460 49.06 -31.60 19.40
C PRO A 460 50.31 -32.48 19.60
N SER A 461 50.07 -33.76 19.94
CA SER A 461 51.08 -34.82 20.01
C SER A 461 50.98 -35.80 18.83
N ASP A 462 52.14 -36.27 18.41
CA ASP A 462 52.48 -37.00 17.19
C ASP A 462 51.93 -38.43 17.04
N SER A 463 51.66 -38.83 15.79
CA SER A 463 52.00 -40.16 15.25
C SER A 463 51.98 -40.17 13.71
N GLN A 464 53.17 -40.29 13.10
CA GLN A 464 53.50 -40.55 11.68
C GLN A 464 53.44 -42.07 11.34
N PRO A 465 53.76 -42.57 10.11
CA PRO A 465 53.61 -42.04 8.74
C PRO A 465 53.17 -43.12 7.69
N SER A 466 52.84 -42.72 6.44
CA SER A 466 53.27 -43.48 5.24
C SER A 466 53.25 -42.65 3.96
N ASN A 467 54.33 -42.81 3.19
CA ASN A 467 54.81 -42.05 2.02
C ASN A 467 53.92 -42.08 0.76
N SER A 468 53.94 -40.99 -0.02
CA SER A 468 54.37 -40.98 -1.43
C SER A 468 54.42 -39.55 -2.03
N GLN A 469 55.60 -39.17 -2.53
CA GLN A 469 55.93 -38.01 -3.41
C GLN A 469 55.69 -38.38 -4.91
N PRO A 470 55.87 -37.51 -5.94
CA PRO A 470 56.49 -36.16 -6.04
C PRO A 470 55.56 -35.13 -6.78
N SER A 471 55.84 -33.87 -7.17
CA SER A 471 57.08 -33.13 -7.54
C SER A 471 56.85 -31.60 -7.63
N ASN A 472 57.84 -30.83 -7.14
CA ASN A 472 58.38 -29.52 -7.55
C ASN A 472 57.56 -28.46 -8.33
N SER A 473 57.46 -27.24 -7.77
CA SER A 473 58.27 -26.07 -8.21
C SER A 473 57.97 -24.79 -7.39
N GLN A 474 59.03 -24.16 -6.88
CA GLN A 474 59.15 -22.77 -6.38
C GLN A 474 60.11 -22.02 -7.36
N PRO A 475 60.42 -20.70 -7.29
CA PRO A 475 60.28 -19.70 -6.19
C PRO A 475 59.67 -18.35 -6.70
N SER A 476 59.56 -17.19 -6.01
CA SER A 476 60.41 -16.51 -5.02
C SER A 476 59.73 -15.25 -4.44
N ASN A 477 60.03 -14.98 -3.15
CA ASN A 477 60.27 -13.74 -2.37
C ASN A 477 59.76 -12.37 -2.89
N SER A 478 59.29 -11.42 -2.07
CA SER A 478 59.93 -10.88 -0.85
C SER A 478 58.99 -10.03 0.04
N GLN A 479 59.13 -10.21 1.36
CA GLN A 479 58.69 -9.37 2.52
C GLN A 479 59.82 -8.33 2.87
N PRO A 480 59.86 -7.58 4.01
CA PRO A 480 58.85 -7.18 5.02
C PRO A 480 58.99 -5.70 5.54
N SER A 481 58.11 -5.24 6.45
CA SER A 481 58.45 -4.90 7.86
C SER A 481 57.64 -3.76 8.50
N ASP A 482 57.47 -3.93 9.83
CA ASP A 482 56.56 -3.33 10.80
C ASP A 482 56.87 -1.90 11.26
N SER A 483 55.89 -1.20 11.87
CA SER A 483 55.96 -0.65 13.24
C SER A 483 54.85 0.40 13.56
N LYS A 484 54.47 0.50 14.83
CA LYS A 484 53.50 1.42 15.48
C LYS A 484 54.09 1.82 16.86
N PRO A 485 53.48 2.72 17.68
CA PRO A 485 53.30 4.19 17.68
C PRO A 485 54.19 4.90 18.75
N PRO A 486 53.98 6.21 19.07
CA PRO A 486 53.38 6.57 20.39
C PRO A 486 52.56 7.89 20.45
N ALA A 487 52.11 8.28 21.66
CA ALA A 487 51.10 9.30 22.00
C ALA A 487 51.63 10.52 22.83
N ALA A 488 50.80 11.59 22.86
CA ALA A 488 50.53 12.61 23.91
C ALA A 488 51.55 13.73 24.28
N ASN A 489 51.15 15.03 24.16
CA ASN A 489 50.81 15.97 25.28
C ASN A 489 50.73 17.47 24.88
N SER A 490 49.98 18.21 25.70
CA SER A 490 49.42 19.59 25.75
C SER A 490 50.32 20.82 25.48
N PRO A 491 49.74 22.06 25.38
CA PRO A 491 49.73 22.97 26.56
C PRO A 491 48.50 23.93 26.71
N THR A 492 48.43 24.63 27.85
CA THR A 492 47.53 25.75 28.29
C THR A 492 48.42 26.93 28.79
N PRO A 493 47.97 28.13 29.27
CA PRO A 493 46.70 28.91 29.17
C PRO A 493 46.88 30.46 28.95
N ALA A 494 45.77 31.24 29.10
CA ALA A 494 45.57 32.70 29.34
C ALA A 494 45.21 33.59 28.11
N GLN A 495 44.31 34.58 28.13
CA GLN A 495 43.34 35.17 29.08
C GLN A 495 42.34 36.04 28.25
N ASN A 496 41.09 36.21 28.72
CA ASN A 496 39.97 36.93 28.06
C ASN A 496 40.08 38.48 28.09
N PRO A 497 39.25 39.21 27.30
CA PRO A 497 38.02 39.80 27.89
C PRO A 497 36.72 39.81 27.02
N ILE A 498 35.63 39.20 27.54
CA ILE A 498 34.23 39.68 27.84
C ILE A 498 33.44 40.58 26.81
N PRO A 499 32.08 40.60 26.81
CA PRO A 499 31.15 39.64 26.21
C PRO A 499 30.16 40.30 25.21
N ILE A 500 29.68 39.55 24.21
CA ILE A 500 28.40 39.86 23.54
C ILE A 500 27.48 38.67 23.77
N ASN A 501 26.35 38.92 24.44
CA ASN A 501 25.30 37.94 24.72
C ASN A 501 24.83 37.27 23.42
N VAL A 502 25.19 36.01 23.23
CA VAL A 502 24.51 35.10 22.31
C VAL A 502 24.15 33.86 23.12
N THR A 503 22.85 33.71 23.38
CA THR A 503 22.26 32.53 24.02
C THR A 503 22.68 31.27 23.25
N PRO A 504 23.16 30.19 23.90
CA PRO A 504 23.55 28.98 23.19
C PRO A 504 22.35 28.36 22.48
N ALA A 505 22.54 28.03 21.20
CA ALA A 505 21.61 27.22 20.43
C ALA A 505 21.27 25.95 21.21
N GLN A 506 20.02 25.85 21.64
CA GLN A 506 19.47 24.59 22.12
C GLN A 506 19.60 23.56 21.00
N THR A 507 20.25 22.45 21.33
CA THR A 507 20.13 21.19 20.60
C THR A 507 18.65 20.84 20.50
N ASN A 508 18.03 21.18 19.37
CA ASN A 508 16.66 20.77 19.06
C ASN A 508 16.65 19.25 18.86
N THR A 509 16.22 18.56 19.91
CA THR A 509 15.41 17.35 19.80
C THR A 509 14.44 17.51 18.63
N ALA A 510 14.44 16.56 17.69
CA ALA A 510 13.53 16.54 16.54
C ALA A 510 12.08 16.35 17.02
N THR A 511 11.45 17.46 17.42
CA THR A 511 10.01 17.59 17.51
C THR A 511 9.47 17.70 16.09
N ASN A 512 8.68 16.72 15.65
CA ASN A 512 7.88 16.87 14.43
C ASN A 512 7.06 18.18 14.58
N PRO A 513 7.18 19.14 13.64
CA PRO A 513 6.37 20.35 13.71
C PRO A 513 4.88 19.97 13.67
N PRO A 514 4.00 20.74 14.35
CA PRO A 514 2.57 20.48 14.35
C PRO A 514 2.03 20.44 12.90
N PRO A 515 1.03 19.59 12.60
CA PRO A 515 0.50 19.48 11.24
C PRO A 515 -0.08 20.82 10.79
N LEU A 516 0.43 21.35 9.67
CA LEU A 516 -0.13 22.55 9.05
C LEU A 516 -1.52 22.22 8.51
N ILE A 517 -2.52 22.99 8.94
CA ILE A 517 -3.90 22.87 8.48
C ILE A 517 -4.22 24.05 7.57
N VAL A 518 -4.31 23.78 6.27
CA VAL A 518 -4.82 24.68 5.25
C VAL A 518 -6.33 24.56 5.22
N LYS A 519 -7.02 25.62 5.62
CA LYS A 519 -8.48 25.69 5.47
C LYS A 519 -8.83 25.86 4.00
N PRO A 520 -9.78 25.10 3.44
CA PRO A 520 -10.28 25.34 2.09
C PRO A 520 -10.78 26.78 1.95
N ILE A 521 -10.63 27.36 0.76
CA ILE A 521 -11.26 28.66 0.45
C ILE A 521 -12.79 28.57 0.67
N PRO A 522 -13.47 29.72 0.91
CA PRO A 522 -14.92 29.74 1.03
C PRO A 522 -15.63 29.07 -0.14
N SER A 523 -16.81 28.49 0.12
CA SER A 523 -17.63 27.89 -0.94
C SER A 523 -18.02 28.97 -1.96
N LEU A 524 -17.80 28.71 -3.25
CA LEU A 524 -18.07 29.67 -4.33
C LEU A 524 -19.43 29.43 -5.01
N GLY A 525 -20.20 28.45 -4.53
CA GLY A 525 -21.52 28.12 -5.04
C GLY A 525 -21.96 26.72 -4.61
N VAL A 526 -23.07 26.25 -5.20
CA VAL A 526 -23.50 24.85 -5.09
C VAL A 526 -22.74 24.03 -6.14
N PRO A 527 -22.00 22.97 -5.76
CA PRO A 527 -21.25 22.15 -6.71
C PRO A 527 -22.15 21.53 -7.76
N GLN A 528 -21.80 21.71 -9.04
CA GLN A 528 -22.60 21.24 -10.17
C GLN A 528 -22.18 19.85 -10.64
N PRO A 529 -23.14 18.99 -11.05
CA PRO A 529 -22.82 17.71 -11.69
C PRO A 529 -22.13 17.91 -13.02
N ALA A 530 -21.28 16.95 -13.40
CA ALA A 530 -20.67 16.92 -14.71
C ALA A 530 -21.73 16.78 -15.80
N LYS A 531 -21.47 17.41 -16.96
CA LYS A 531 -22.30 17.21 -18.15
C LYS A 531 -22.15 15.76 -18.62
N PRO A 532 -23.23 15.11 -19.12
CA PRO A 532 -23.15 13.76 -19.65
C PRO A 532 -22.09 13.63 -20.74
N LEU A 533 -21.27 12.59 -20.65
CA LEU A 533 -20.23 12.32 -21.63
C LEU A 533 -20.82 11.92 -22.99
N PRO A 534 -20.26 12.40 -24.12
CA PRO A 534 -20.71 12.00 -25.46
C PRO A 534 -20.62 10.50 -25.71
N LYS A 535 -19.66 9.82 -25.07
CA LYS A 535 -19.52 8.37 -25.05
C LYS A 535 -19.37 7.92 -23.59
N PRO A 536 -20.38 7.27 -22.99
CA PRO A 536 -20.28 6.73 -21.65
C PRO A 536 -19.12 5.73 -21.52
N LEU A 537 -18.49 5.70 -20.34
CA LEU A 537 -17.46 4.71 -20.04
C LEU A 537 -18.07 3.31 -20.00
N THR A 538 -17.36 2.33 -20.56
CA THR A 538 -17.67 0.92 -20.29
C THR A 538 -17.42 0.59 -18.81
N VAL A 539 -17.98 -0.52 -18.34
CA VAL A 539 -17.74 -1.01 -16.96
C VAL A 539 -16.24 -1.14 -16.67
N VAL A 540 -15.47 -1.67 -17.62
CA VAL A 540 -14.02 -1.84 -17.51
C VAL A 540 -13.30 -0.50 -17.44
N GLN A 541 -13.67 0.46 -18.29
CA GLN A 541 -13.10 1.80 -18.28
C GLN A 541 -13.42 2.55 -16.97
N ARG A 542 -14.64 2.41 -16.45
CA ARG A 542 -15.02 3.00 -15.16
C ARG A 542 -14.20 2.41 -14.01
N ARG A 543 -13.94 1.09 -14.03
CA ARG A 543 -13.05 0.44 -13.06
C ARG A 543 -11.62 0.97 -13.14
N TYR A 544 -11.07 1.16 -14.33
CA TYR A 544 -9.73 1.74 -14.51
C TYR A 544 -9.68 3.19 -14.08
N ALA A 545 -10.70 3.99 -14.38
CA ALA A 545 -10.80 5.35 -13.91
C ALA A 545 -10.86 5.40 -12.37
N GLN A 546 -11.65 4.53 -11.73
CA GLN A 546 -11.69 4.44 -10.28
C GLN A 546 -10.35 4.04 -9.67
N ALA A 547 -9.69 3.02 -10.24
CA ALA A 547 -8.38 2.59 -9.78
C ALA A 547 -7.36 3.74 -9.87
N ALA A 548 -7.27 4.40 -11.04
CA ALA A 548 -6.37 5.52 -11.23
C ALA A 548 -6.67 6.69 -10.27
N TRP A 549 -7.94 7.00 -10.03
CA TRP A 549 -8.35 7.99 -9.03
C TRP A 549 -7.91 7.62 -7.60
N ASN A 550 -7.93 6.33 -7.26
CA ASN A 550 -7.60 5.88 -5.92
C ASN A 550 -6.14 6.16 -5.54
N TYR A 551 -5.22 6.34 -6.50
CA TYR A 551 -3.89 6.89 -6.23
C TYR A 551 -3.96 8.23 -5.48
N PHE A 552 -4.76 9.17 -5.98
CA PHE A 552 -4.90 10.49 -5.39
C PHE A 552 -5.61 10.44 -4.05
N SER A 553 -6.58 9.53 -3.90
CA SER A 553 -7.23 9.28 -2.61
C SER A 553 -6.23 8.78 -1.56
N ALA A 554 -5.39 7.81 -1.92
CA ALA A 554 -4.40 7.19 -1.03
C ALA A 554 -3.23 8.13 -0.66
N ASN A 555 -2.87 9.06 -1.56
CA ASN A 555 -1.68 9.91 -1.41
C ASN A 555 -1.99 11.38 -1.09
N SER A 556 -3.27 11.72 -0.90
CA SER A 556 -3.68 13.06 -0.47
C SER A 556 -3.38 13.33 1.01
N GLN A 557 -2.94 14.55 1.31
CA GLN A 557 -2.77 15.05 2.67
C GLN A 557 -4.02 15.84 3.08
N PRO A 558 -4.87 15.31 3.97
CA PRO A 558 -6.17 15.92 4.26
C PRO A 558 -6.07 17.25 5.00
N THR A 559 -4.92 17.59 5.58
CA THR A 559 -4.73 18.87 6.28
C THR A 559 -4.32 19.99 5.33
N THR A 560 -3.62 19.68 4.24
CA THR A 560 -3.12 20.69 3.28
C THR A 560 -3.82 20.65 1.93
N GLY A 561 -4.38 19.51 1.53
CA GLY A 561 -4.92 19.27 0.19
C GLY A 561 -3.88 18.88 -0.87
N LEU A 562 -2.58 18.82 -0.54
CA LEU A 562 -1.54 18.39 -1.47
C LEU A 562 -1.51 16.87 -1.63
N VAL A 563 -1.08 16.40 -2.79
CA VAL A 563 -0.90 14.96 -3.09
C VAL A 563 0.56 14.70 -3.38
N SER A 564 1.11 13.62 -2.82
CA SER A 564 2.49 13.20 -3.12
C SER A 564 2.62 12.75 -4.58
N ASP A 565 3.69 13.17 -5.25
CA ASP A 565 3.95 12.82 -6.66
C ASP A 565 4.29 11.35 -6.83
N ARG A 566 4.85 10.74 -5.78
CA ARG A 566 5.13 9.32 -5.67
C ARG A 566 4.47 8.74 -4.43
N SER A 567 4.10 7.48 -4.48
CA SER A 567 3.53 6.77 -3.32
C SER A 567 4.54 6.57 -2.18
N ASP A 568 5.82 6.43 -2.51
CA ASP A 568 6.90 6.06 -1.60
C ASP A 568 7.65 7.26 -0.98
N VAL A 569 7.52 8.46 -1.55
CA VAL A 569 8.20 9.69 -1.11
C VAL A 569 7.21 10.80 -0.81
N LYS A 570 7.42 11.53 0.28
CA LYS A 570 6.60 12.70 0.64
C LYS A 570 7.16 13.96 -0.01
N GLY A 571 6.86 14.13 -1.30
CA GLY A 571 7.18 15.34 -2.07
C GLY A 571 6.13 15.61 -3.13
N SER A 572 5.85 16.88 -3.39
CA SER A 572 4.93 17.37 -4.41
C SER A 572 5.60 18.46 -5.24
N THR A 573 5.66 18.29 -6.55
CA THR A 573 6.13 19.31 -7.50
C THR A 573 4.92 20.04 -8.11
N LEU A 574 5.12 21.22 -8.72
CA LEU A 574 4.00 21.89 -9.42
C LEU A 574 3.53 21.07 -10.62
N TRP A 575 4.42 20.26 -11.22
CA TRP A 575 4.06 19.32 -12.27
C TRP A 575 3.04 18.31 -11.74
N GLY A 576 3.35 17.66 -10.62
CA GLY A 576 2.45 16.71 -9.98
C GLY A 576 1.17 17.33 -9.43
N LEU A 577 1.19 18.60 -8.99
CA LEU A 577 -0.03 19.33 -8.64
C LEU A 577 -0.89 19.67 -9.86
N GLY A 578 -0.28 19.94 -11.02
CA GLY A 578 -0.98 20.03 -12.30
C GLY A 578 -1.60 18.69 -12.73
N ASP A 579 -0.87 17.59 -12.51
CA ASP A 579 -1.38 16.23 -12.71
C ASP A 579 -2.56 15.93 -11.78
N TYR A 580 -2.53 16.41 -10.53
CA TYR A 580 -3.65 16.27 -9.59
C TYR A 580 -4.88 17.08 -10.01
N LEU A 581 -4.71 18.33 -10.43
CA LEU A 581 -5.81 19.18 -10.93
C LEU A 581 -6.50 18.57 -12.16
N THR A 582 -5.72 18.11 -13.12
CA THR A 582 -6.26 17.46 -14.32
C THR A 582 -6.92 16.11 -14.00
N ALA A 583 -6.38 15.35 -13.05
CA ALA A 583 -7.01 14.13 -12.54
C ALA A 583 -8.34 14.39 -11.84
N LEU A 584 -8.42 15.45 -11.01
CA LEU A 584 -9.65 15.91 -10.38
C LEU A 584 -10.71 16.24 -11.43
N ASN A 585 -10.35 17.03 -12.45
CA ASN A 585 -11.28 17.39 -13.52
C ASN A 585 -11.73 16.16 -14.31
N ALA A 586 -10.81 15.24 -14.63
CA ALA A 586 -11.13 14.01 -15.34
C ALA A 586 -12.04 13.08 -14.53
N ALA A 587 -11.76 12.89 -13.24
CA ALA A 587 -12.58 12.08 -12.35
C ALA A 587 -13.98 12.67 -12.17
N TRP A 588 -14.10 13.99 -12.02
CA TRP A 588 -15.40 14.66 -11.96
C TRP A 588 -16.17 14.53 -13.28
N ALA A 589 -15.52 14.83 -14.43
CA ALA A 589 -16.15 14.77 -15.74
C ALA A 589 -16.63 13.36 -16.11
N MET A 590 -15.96 12.32 -15.60
CA MET A 590 -16.34 10.91 -15.79
C MET A 590 -17.28 10.36 -14.72
N ASP A 591 -17.75 11.20 -13.78
CA ASP A 591 -18.61 10.80 -12.67
C ASP A 591 -18.00 9.66 -11.83
N ILE A 592 -16.70 9.78 -11.55
CA ILE A 592 -15.93 8.89 -10.64
C ILE A 592 -15.92 9.47 -9.22
N ILE A 593 -15.94 10.79 -9.10
CA ILE A 593 -16.10 11.50 -7.83
C ILE A 593 -17.32 12.40 -7.86
N SER A 594 -17.90 12.63 -6.68
CA SER A 594 -19.05 13.51 -6.55
C SER A 594 -18.67 14.98 -6.78
N PRO A 595 -19.60 15.84 -7.23
CA PRO A 595 -19.38 17.29 -7.33
C PRO A 595 -18.89 17.92 -6.03
N LYS A 596 -19.42 17.44 -4.89
CA LYS A 596 -19.02 17.91 -3.56
C LYS A 596 -17.56 17.56 -3.24
N GLU A 597 -17.13 16.34 -3.57
CA GLU A 597 -15.75 15.92 -3.36
C GLU A 597 -14.80 16.72 -4.24
N PHE A 598 -15.15 16.91 -5.52
CA PHE A 598 -14.39 17.74 -6.45
C PHE A 598 -14.22 19.17 -5.91
N ASP A 599 -15.33 19.84 -5.57
CA ASP A 599 -15.32 21.21 -5.02
C ASP A 599 -14.45 21.31 -3.75
N GLN A 600 -14.64 20.39 -2.79
CA GLN A 600 -13.88 20.41 -1.54
C GLN A 600 -12.37 20.30 -1.80
N ARG A 601 -11.96 19.37 -2.68
CA ARG A 601 -10.54 19.14 -2.98
C ARG A 601 -9.92 20.30 -3.76
N ILE A 602 -10.64 20.88 -4.73
CA ILE A 602 -10.19 22.08 -5.46
C ILE A 602 -10.01 23.25 -4.50
N ARG A 603 -11.01 23.54 -3.65
CA ARG A 603 -10.92 24.65 -2.70
C ARG A 603 -9.78 24.50 -1.71
N GLN A 604 -9.47 23.28 -1.30
CA GLN A 604 -8.33 23.02 -0.43
C GLN A 604 -6.99 23.18 -1.15
N LEU A 605 -6.87 22.65 -2.37
CA LEU A 605 -5.66 22.77 -3.17
C LEU A 605 -5.37 24.23 -3.54
N LEU A 606 -6.36 25.01 -3.96
CA LEU A 606 -6.20 26.43 -4.25
C LEU A 606 -5.79 27.23 -3.00
N ALA A 607 -6.39 26.93 -1.85
CA ALA A 607 -5.96 27.55 -0.59
C ALA A 607 -4.50 27.23 -0.24
N ALA A 608 -4.04 26.03 -0.57
CA ALA A 608 -2.66 25.63 -0.33
C ALA A 608 -1.70 26.30 -1.31
N LEU A 609 -2.03 26.35 -2.60
CA LEU A 609 -1.27 27.04 -3.63
C LEU A 609 -1.11 28.54 -3.33
N ALA A 610 -2.12 29.17 -2.73
CA ALA A 610 -2.04 30.56 -2.26
C ALA A 610 -1.10 30.76 -1.05
N GLN A 611 -0.72 29.68 -0.36
CA GLN A 611 0.07 29.70 0.89
C GLN A 611 1.46 29.08 0.74
N ILE A 612 1.80 28.47 -0.40
CA ILE A 612 3.12 27.86 -0.58
C ILE A 612 4.22 28.95 -0.54
N PRO A 613 5.33 28.72 0.19
CA PRO A 613 6.47 29.62 0.17
C PRO A 613 7.06 29.72 -1.25
N LEU A 614 7.23 30.94 -1.75
CA LEU A 614 7.87 31.19 -3.04
C LEU A 614 9.40 31.20 -2.89
N TYR A 615 10.10 30.60 -3.84
CA TYR A 615 11.55 30.73 -3.95
C TYR A 615 11.92 32.18 -4.28
N ALA A 616 12.77 32.79 -3.45
CA ALA A 616 13.17 34.19 -3.53
C ALA A 616 11.98 35.19 -3.58
N GLY A 617 10.80 34.80 -3.09
CA GLY A 617 9.59 35.62 -3.14
C GLY A 617 9.00 35.80 -4.55
N GLU A 618 9.43 35.01 -5.54
CA GLU A 618 9.04 35.21 -6.94
C GLU A 618 8.17 34.09 -7.51
N LEU A 619 8.67 32.86 -7.48
CA LEU A 619 8.00 31.71 -8.09
C LEU A 619 7.96 30.55 -7.12
N PRO A 620 6.99 29.63 -7.27
CA PRO A 620 6.99 28.43 -6.46
C PRO A 620 8.28 27.62 -6.65
N SER A 621 8.74 27.01 -5.57
CA SER A 621 9.89 26.10 -5.54
C SER A 621 9.59 24.83 -6.34
N ARG A 622 10.63 24.11 -6.76
CA ARG A 622 10.49 22.85 -7.52
C ARG A 622 9.75 21.76 -6.76
N GLY A 623 9.81 21.73 -5.43
CA GLY A 623 9.18 20.68 -4.63
C GLY A 623 8.77 21.18 -3.26
N TYR A 624 7.71 20.59 -2.72
CA TYR A 624 7.14 20.87 -1.40
C TYR A 624 6.82 19.59 -0.64
N ASP A 625 7.03 19.60 0.67
CA ASP A 625 6.49 18.55 1.54
C ASP A 625 4.96 18.73 1.59
N PRO A 626 4.17 17.74 1.15
CA PRO A 626 2.73 17.88 1.10
C PRO A 626 2.08 18.06 2.48
N ARG A 627 2.79 17.80 3.58
CA ARG A 627 2.26 17.93 4.95
C ARG A 627 2.47 19.31 5.55
N THR A 628 3.51 20.03 5.11
CA THR A 628 3.97 21.27 5.76
C THR A 628 4.03 22.46 4.82
N LEU A 629 3.82 22.24 3.51
CA LEU A 629 4.06 23.20 2.43
C LEU A 629 5.49 23.73 2.38
N GLN A 630 6.44 23.16 3.14
CA GLN A 630 7.82 23.65 3.14
C GLN A 630 8.58 23.11 1.93
N PRO A 631 9.52 23.90 1.36
CA PRO A 631 10.28 23.44 0.21
C PRO A 631 11.11 22.18 0.51
N VAL A 632 11.11 21.25 -0.44
CA VAL A 632 11.89 20.01 -0.41
C VAL A 632 12.60 19.77 -1.74
N ASP A 633 13.62 18.91 -1.74
CA ASP A 633 14.17 18.36 -2.97
C ASP A 633 13.29 17.23 -3.52
N TYR A 634 13.68 16.68 -4.67
CA TYR A 634 12.94 15.59 -5.30
C TYR A 634 12.87 14.31 -4.45
N GLY A 635 13.81 14.12 -3.52
CA GLY A 635 13.83 13.01 -2.56
C GLY A 635 12.96 13.26 -1.32
N GLY A 636 12.30 14.42 -1.21
CA GLY A 636 11.51 14.80 -0.04
C GLY A 636 12.34 15.33 1.13
N ASN A 637 13.62 15.65 0.92
CA ASN A 637 14.46 16.22 1.98
C ASN A 637 14.18 17.72 2.12
N PRO A 638 14.03 18.26 3.34
CA PRO A 638 13.84 19.70 3.56
C PRO A 638 14.97 20.53 2.96
N VAL A 639 14.61 21.57 2.20
CA VAL A 639 15.56 22.55 1.65
C VAL A 639 14.99 23.94 1.92
N PRO A 640 15.14 24.49 3.14
CA PRO A 640 14.49 25.76 3.52
C PRO A 640 14.82 26.93 2.59
N GLU A 641 15.99 26.91 1.97
CA GLU A 641 16.45 27.92 1.01
C GLU A 641 15.87 27.70 -0.41
N GLY A 642 15.24 26.54 -0.64
CA GLY A 642 14.67 26.09 -1.91
C GLY A 642 15.69 25.64 -2.95
N THR A 643 15.21 24.94 -3.98
CA THR A 643 16.03 24.37 -5.07
C THR A 643 15.93 25.17 -6.38
N GLY A 644 15.33 26.37 -6.33
CA GLY A 644 14.94 27.17 -7.49
C GLY A 644 13.54 26.85 -7.98
N TRP A 645 13.23 27.23 -9.23
CA TRP A 645 11.94 26.98 -9.89
C TRP A 645 12.14 26.27 -11.23
N SER A 646 11.10 25.57 -11.67
CA SER A 646 11.04 24.89 -12.97
C SER A 646 9.98 25.55 -13.85
N SER A 647 10.37 26.15 -14.97
CA SER A 647 9.42 26.71 -15.94
C SER A 647 8.54 25.62 -16.56
N LEU A 648 9.01 24.37 -16.59
CA LEU A 648 8.21 23.25 -17.08
C LEU A 648 7.05 22.95 -16.13
N ASP A 649 7.33 22.91 -14.83
CA ASP A 649 6.35 22.61 -13.79
C ASP A 649 5.33 23.76 -13.66
N VAL A 650 5.80 25.00 -13.76
CA VAL A 650 4.92 26.18 -13.83
C VAL A 650 4.03 26.11 -15.07
N GLY A 651 4.58 25.78 -16.24
CA GLY A 651 3.78 25.66 -17.48
C GLY A 651 2.71 24.57 -17.39
N ARG A 652 3.03 23.43 -16.77
CA ARG A 652 2.08 22.34 -16.49
C ARG A 652 0.95 22.78 -15.58
N LEU A 653 1.27 23.48 -14.49
CA LEU A 653 0.26 23.99 -13.57
C LEU A 653 -0.60 25.08 -14.21
N LEU A 654 -0.01 26.00 -14.98
CA LEU A 654 -0.74 27.04 -15.72
C LEU A 654 -1.74 26.44 -16.71
N ALA A 655 -1.38 25.36 -17.42
CA ALA A 655 -2.30 24.64 -18.30
C ALA A 655 -3.48 24.03 -17.51
N ALA A 656 -3.19 23.39 -16.38
CA ALA A 656 -4.22 22.78 -15.52
C ALA A 656 -5.16 23.83 -14.89
N LEU A 657 -4.63 24.96 -14.42
CA LEU A 657 -5.39 26.09 -13.87
C LEU A 657 -6.25 26.77 -14.93
N TYR A 658 -5.71 26.94 -16.15
CA TYR A 658 -6.48 27.43 -17.29
C TYR A 658 -7.66 26.49 -17.60
N ASN A 659 -7.43 25.18 -17.58
CA ASN A 659 -8.50 24.22 -17.78
C ASN A 659 -9.58 24.31 -16.68
N LEU A 660 -9.15 24.44 -15.42
CA LEU A 660 -10.07 24.61 -14.29
C LEU A 660 -10.99 25.81 -14.48
N LYS A 661 -10.47 26.99 -14.81
CA LYS A 661 -11.31 28.19 -15.04
C LYS A 661 -12.19 28.10 -16.28
N THR A 662 -11.83 27.25 -17.24
CA THR A 662 -12.63 27.03 -18.45
C THR A 662 -13.84 26.15 -18.16
N ASP A 663 -13.64 25.06 -17.43
CA ASP A 663 -14.72 24.11 -17.09
C ASP A 663 -15.55 24.57 -15.87
N HIS A 664 -14.94 25.34 -14.97
CA HIS A 664 -15.48 25.77 -13.67
C HIS A 664 -15.19 27.27 -13.44
N PRO A 665 -15.92 28.16 -14.13
CA PRO A 665 -15.64 29.60 -14.11
C PRO A 665 -15.79 30.24 -12.73
N GLU A 666 -16.49 29.59 -11.77
CA GLU A 666 -16.59 30.04 -10.39
C GLU A 666 -15.23 30.16 -9.69
N TYR A 667 -14.20 29.42 -10.12
CA TYR A 667 -12.85 29.50 -9.54
C TYR A 667 -11.97 30.57 -10.18
N THR A 668 -12.43 31.25 -11.23
CA THR A 668 -11.62 32.16 -12.06
C THR A 668 -10.91 33.22 -11.23
N GLU A 669 -11.62 33.87 -10.31
CA GLU A 669 -11.04 34.95 -9.50
C GLU A 669 -9.87 34.45 -8.64
N VAL A 670 -10.05 33.34 -7.92
CA VAL A 670 -9.02 32.79 -7.03
C VAL A 670 -7.83 32.25 -7.82
N VAL A 671 -8.10 31.57 -8.94
CA VAL A 671 -7.06 31.05 -9.84
C VAL A 671 -6.21 32.19 -10.41
N ASP A 672 -6.84 33.26 -10.87
CA ASP A 672 -6.14 34.42 -11.41
C ASP A 672 -5.32 35.13 -10.32
N GLN A 673 -5.84 35.27 -9.09
CA GLN A 673 -5.09 35.89 -7.99
C GLN A 673 -3.84 35.08 -7.62
N ILE A 674 -3.95 33.74 -7.52
CA ILE A 674 -2.78 32.87 -7.27
C ILE A 674 -1.72 33.04 -8.38
N ALA A 675 -2.15 33.07 -9.64
CA ALA A 675 -1.24 33.27 -10.76
C ALA A 675 -0.62 34.67 -10.77
N LEU A 676 -1.37 35.70 -10.36
CA LEU A 676 -0.89 37.07 -10.26
C LEU A 676 0.14 37.24 -9.13
N ASP A 677 0.06 36.46 -8.05
CA ASP A 677 1.01 36.51 -6.93
C ASP A 677 2.44 36.08 -7.30
N TRP A 678 2.64 35.49 -8.47
CA TRP A 678 3.94 35.07 -8.96
C TRP A 678 4.62 36.11 -9.86
N SER A 679 5.95 36.07 -9.92
CA SER A 679 6.77 36.89 -10.80
C SER A 679 7.34 36.08 -11.96
N TYR A 680 7.02 36.47 -13.18
CA TYR A 680 7.41 35.80 -14.41
C TYR A 680 8.60 36.44 -15.13
N LEU A 681 9.15 37.53 -14.59
CA LEU A 681 10.29 38.29 -15.17
C LEU A 681 11.48 37.40 -15.56
N ARG A 682 11.77 36.39 -14.74
CA ARG A 682 12.96 35.53 -14.90
C ARG A 682 12.65 34.17 -15.52
N VAL A 683 11.37 33.80 -15.62
CA VAL A 683 10.94 32.52 -16.20
C VAL A 683 10.69 32.64 -17.71
N VAL A 684 10.24 33.81 -18.18
CA VAL A 684 10.13 34.14 -19.61
C VAL A 684 11.20 35.17 -19.97
N ARG A 685 12.19 34.77 -20.75
CA ARG A 685 13.31 35.65 -21.16
C ARG A 685 13.47 35.62 -22.67
N GLU A 686 13.31 36.77 -23.31
CA GLU A 686 13.51 36.94 -24.77
C GLU A 686 12.71 35.93 -25.63
N GLY A 687 11.51 35.55 -25.17
CA GLY A 687 10.65 34.56 -25.82
C GLY A 687 10.98 33.10 -25.50
N ILE A 688 11.82 32.84 -24.50
CA ILE A 688 12.31 31.50 -24.10
C ILE A 688 11.96 31.22 -22.64
N LEU A 689 11.49 30.00 -22.36
CA LEU A 689 11.29 29.51 -21.00
C LEU A 689 12.62 29.17 -20.33
N SER A 690 12.80 29.66 -19.11
CA SER A 690 14.03 29.48 -18.33
C SER A 690 13.74 29.02 -16.90
N SER A 691 14.54 28.07 -16.44
CA SER A 691 14.46 27.51 -15.10
C SER A 691 15.64 27.92 -14.24
N ALA A 692 15.39 28.09 -12.94
CA ALA A 692 16.44 28.28 -11.95
C ALA A 692 16.82 26.95 -11.30
N ASN A 693 18.13 26.70 -11.22
CA ASN A 693 18.71 25.66 -10.38
C ASN A 693 19.66 26.31 -9.38
N VAL A 694 19.60 25.89 -8.12
CA VAL A 694 20.52 26.36 -7.09
C VAL A 694 21.77 25.50 -7.09
N THR A 695 22.94 26.13 -7.21
CA THR A 695 24.25 25.46 -7.09
C THR A 695 25.09 26.11 -6.00
N LYS A 696 26.02 25.37 -5.40
CA LYS A 696 27.00 25.94 -4.46
C LYS A 696 28.20 26.47 -5.24
N ASP A 697 28.60 27.71 -4.96
CA ASP A 697 29.86 28.24 -5.49
C ASP A 697 31.07 27.70 -4.71
N LYS A 698 32.28 28.10 -5.14
CA LYS A 698 33.55 27.67 -4.50
C LYS A 698 33.65 28.05 -3.01
N SER A 699 32.89 29.04 -2.56
CA SER A 699 32.81 29.48 -1.16
C SER A 699 31.63 28.85 -0.39
N GLY A 700 30.90 27.91 -1.01
CA GLY A 700 29.74 27.24 -0.42
C GLY A 700 28.45 28.07 -0.43
N ARG A 701 28.45 29.26 -1.05
CA ARG A 701 27.23 30.09 -1.15
C ARG A 701 26.27 29.47 -2.16
N LEU A 702 24.98 29.48 -1.82
CA LEU A 702 23.92 29.07 -2.74
C LEU A 702 23.72 30.16 -3.80
N VAL A 703 23.85 29.78 -5.06
CA VAL A 703 23.72 30.70 -6.19
C VAL A 703 22.70 30.15 -7.20
N PRO A 704 21.58 30.84 -7.42
CA PRO A 704 20.66 30.46 -8.48
C PRO A 704 21.31 30.69 -9.86
N ARG A 705 21.21 29.67 -10.72
CA ARG A 705 21.58 29.71 -12.13
C ARG A 705 20.33 29.56 -12.96
N ILE A 706 20.02 30.60 -13.74
CA ILE A 706 18.86 30.64 -14.63
C ILE A 706 19.32 30.27 -16.02
N ASN A 707 18.87 29.12 -16.50
CA ASN A 707 19.23 28.59 -17.81
C ASN A 707 17.97 28.35 -18.65
N PRO A 708 18.01 28.59 -19.96
CA PRO A 708 16.88 28.28 -20.83
C PRO A 708 16.65 26.77 -20.91
N GLU A 709 15.39 26.34 -20.94
CA GLU A 709 14.99 24.93 -20.95
C GLU A 709 15.30 24.27 -22.28
N THR A 710 15.85 23.05 -22.29
CA THR A 710 16.21 22.33 -23.52
C THR A 710 15.57 20.95 -23.62
N ARG A 711 14.72 20.58 -22.65
CA ARG A 711 14.13 19.24 -22.56
C ARG A 711 13.04 19.09 -23.61
N LEU A 712 13.38 18.34 -24.67
CA LEU A 712 12.53 18.13 -25.85
C LEU A 712 11.13 17.62 -25.46
N GLY A 713 10.11 18.21 -26.08
CA GLY A 713 8.70 17.93 -25.83
C GLY A 713 8.17 18.65 -24.59
N TYR A 714 8.90 18.60 -23.48
CA TYR A 714 8.47 19.27 -22.25
C TYR A 714 8.50 20.79 -22.36
N GLU A 715 9.54 21.35 -23.00
CA GLU A 715 9.62 22.79 -23.28
C GLU A 715 8.43 23.25 -24.12
N GLU A 716 8.11 22.52 -25.20
CA GLU A 716 6.99 22.82 -26.09
C GLU A 716 5.65 22.76 -25.37
N TYR A 717 5.46 21.74 -24.53
CA TYR A 717 4.26 21.58 -23.71
C TYR A 717 4.09 22.72 -22.73
N ALA A 718 5.15 23.05 -21.97
CA ALA A 718 5.11 24.14 -21.01
C ALA A 718 4.86 25.47 -21.70
N ALA A 719 5.53 25.73 -22.83
CA ALA A 719 5.34 26.95 -23.62
C ALA A 719 3.88 27.13 -24.05
N ARG A 720 3.21 26.04 -24.43
CA ARG A 720 1.78 26.08 -24.74
C ARG A 720 0.94 26.51 -23.54
N GLY A 721 1.23 25.97 -22.35
CA GLY A 721 0.60 26.40 -21.09
C GLY A 721 0.78 27.89 -20.83
N PHE A 722 1.99 28.44 -21.02
CA PHE A 722 2.25 29.88 -20.89
C PHE A 722 1.50 30.73 -21.93
N GLN A 723 1.42 30.29 -23.19
CA GLN A 723 0.74 31.06 -24.23
C GLN A 723 -0.77 31.21 -23.98
N LEU A 724 -1.43 30.25 -23.32
CA LEU A 724 -2.84 30.39 -22.89
C LEU A 724 -3.07 31.62 -22.01
N TRP A 725 -2.05 32.01 -21.24
CA TRP A 725 -2.07 33.16 -20.35
C TRP A 725 -1.54 34.45 -21.00
N GLY A 726 -1.19 34.41 -22.29
CA GLY A 726 -0.76 35.59 -23.07
C GLY A 726 0.75 35.79 -23.18
N PHE A 727 1.56 34.93 -22.56
CA PHE A 727 3.03 35.08 -22.62
C PHE A 727 3.57 34.82 -24.04
N ASN A 728 4.45 35.71 -24.51
CA ASN A 728 5.21 35.47 -25.74
C ASN A 728 6.40 34.55 -25.40
N VAL A 729 6.26 33.28 -25.78
CA VAL A 729 7.27 32.22 -25.62
C VAL A 729 7.49 31.47 -26.94
N ASP A 730 7.41 32.18 -28.07
CA ASP A 730 7.41 31.59 -29.41
C ASP A 730 8.70 30.82 -29.75
N LYS A 731 9.81 31.14 -29.07
CA LYS A 731 11.08 30.42 -29.25
C LYS A 731 11.14 29.12 -28.44
N SER A 732 10.23 28.91 -27.48
CA SER A 732 10.03 27.65 -26.74
C SER A 732 8.82 26.86 -27.23
N ALA A 733 7.80 27.53 -27.78
CA ALA A 733 6.65 26.88 -28.41
C ALA A 733 7.09 26.00 -29.59
N VAL A 734 6.29 24.98 -29.93
CA VAL A 734 6.61 24.02 -31.00
C VAL A 734 6.88 24.73 -32.33
N GLY A 735 8.08 24.52 -32.87
CA GLY A 735 8.56 25.26 -34.04
C GLY A 735 10.08 25.33 -34.11
N GLY A 736 10.58 26.04 -35.12
CA GLY A 736 12.01 26.07 -35.44
C GLY A 736 12.49 24.78 -36.10
N GLU A 737 13.79 24.51 -35.98
CA GLU A 737 14.44 23.32 -36.52
C GLU A 737 14.77 22.33 -35.41
N TYR A 738 14.56 21.05 -35.69
CA TYR A 738 14.87 19.95 -34.79
C TYR A 738 15.96 19.10 -35.41
N LYS A 739 16.93 18.72 -34.58
CA LYS A 739 17.89 17.70 -34.97
C LYS A 739 17.21 16.34 -34.84
N THR A 740 17.31 15.54 -35.88
CA THR A 740 16.78 14.17 -35.91
C THR A 740 17.91 13.16 -36.06
N THR A 741 17.57 11.90 -35.81
CA THR A 741 18.40 10.76 -36.20
C THR A 741 17.51 9.58 -36.52
N SER A 742 17.99 8.70 -37.41
CA SER A 742 17.26 7.50 -37.80
C SER A 742 17.21 6.48 -36.66
N VAL A 743 16.01 6.10 -36.23
CA VAL A 743 15.73 5.01 -35.28
C VAL A 743 14.62 4.15 -35.88
N GLU A 744 14.87 2.86 -36.09
CA GLU A 744 13.96 1.95 -36.81
C GLU A 744 13.52 2.48 -38.20
N GLY A 745 14.42 3.20 -38.89
CA GLY A 745 14.13 3.81 -40.19
C GLY A 745 13.26 5.07 -40.15
N VAL A 746 12.99 5.61 -38.95
CA VAL A 746 12.21 6.83 -38.72
C VAL A 746 13.12 7.94 -38.20
N GLU A 747 12.98 9.16 -38.74
CA GLU A 747 13.72 10.33 -38.27
C GLU A 747 13.15 10.86 -36.94
N VAL A 748 13.68 10.37 -35.83
CA VAL A 748 13.24 10.72 -34.48
C VAL A 748 13.93 12.01 -34.01
N PRO A 749 13.19 13.00 -33.48
CA PRO A 749 13.81 14.22 -32.93
C PRO A 749 14.58 13.92 -31.64
N ILE A 750 15.76 14.51 -31.51
CA ILE A 750 16.66 14.31 -30.35
C ILE A 750 16.95 15.59 -29.57
N GLU A 751 16.93 16.74 -30.24
CA GLU A 751 17.05 18.05 -29.60
C GLU A 751 16.48 19.13 -30.52
N ARG A 752 15.98 20.22 -29.93
CA ARG A 752 15.72 21.46 -30.67
C ARG A 752 17.06 22.13 -30.98
N LEU A 753 17.25 22.59 -32.22
CA LEU A 753 18.44 23.35 -32.59
C LEU A 753 18.32 24.78 -32.05
N ARG A 754 19.23 25.12 -31.13
CA ARG A 754 19.27 26.43 -30.45
C ARG A 754 20.62 27.10 -30.68
N LYS A 755 20.57 28.39 -31.04
CA LYS A 755 21.77 29.26 -31.17
C LYS A 755 22.01 30.11 -29.91
N ASP A 756 20.96 30.28 -29.13
CA ASP A 756 20.82 31.07 -27.90
C ASP A 756 21.37 30.36 -26.66
N THR A 757 21.66 29.06 -26.73
CA THR A 757 22.27 28.32 -25.62
C THR A 757 23.21 27.22 -26.11
N LYS A 758 24.20 26.90 -25.28
CA LYS A 758 25.04 25.69 -25.41
C LYS A 758 24.67 24.63 -24.37
N SER A 759 23.63 24.87 -23.57
CA SER A 759 23.18 23.96 -22.52
C SER A 759 22.74 22.63 -23.13
N LYS A 760 23.18 21.54 -22.52
CA LYS A 760 22.77 20.17 -22.86
C LYS A 760 22.39 19.47 -21.57
N VAL A 761 21.10 19.50 -21.23
CA VAL A 761 20.56 18.83 -20.04
C VAL A 761 19.74 17.62 -20.49
N ASN A 762 20.03 16.46 -19.90
CA ASN A 762 19.22 15.24 -20.00
C ASN A 762 18.82 14.88 -21.45
N GLN A 763 19.83 14.57 -22.29
CA GLN A 763 19.65 14.29 -23.72
C GLN A 763 19.08 12.89 -23.97
N TYR A 764 17.76 12.78 -23.88
CA TYR A 764 16.98 11.61 -24.26
C TYR A 764 15.61 12.01 -24.83
N THR A 765 15.04 11.14 -25.65
CA THR A 765 13.67 11.28 -26.19
C THR A 765 12.76 10.24 -25.55
N VAL A 766 11.67 10.68 -24.92
CA VAL A 766 10.61 9.86 -24.31
C VAL A 766 9.23 10.32 -24.79
N SER A 767 8.19 9.51 -24.57
CA SER A 767 6.85 9.77 -25.12
C SER A 767 6.00 10.73 -24.27
N ASN A 768 6.22 10.80 -22.95
CA ASN A 768 5.34 11.49 -22.00
C ASN A 768 4.89 12.91 -22.43
N PRO A 769 5.80 13.84 -22.77
CA PRO A 769 5.39 15.22 -23.03
C PRO A 769 4.58 15.37 -24.32
N PHE A 770 4.90 14.57 -25.36
CA PHE A 770 4.17 14.58 -26.63
C PHE A 770 2.75 14.04 -26.46
N LEU A 771 2.58 13.03 -25.60
CA LEU A 771 1.29 12.43 -25.30
C LEU A 771 0.39 13.37 -24.50
N LEU A 772 0.94 14.03 -23.46
CA LEU A 772 0.21 15.07 -22.73
C LEU A 772 -0.20 16.20 -23.65
N TYR A 773 0.70 16.67 -24.52
CA TYR A 773 0.37 17.70 -25.51
C TYR A 773 -0.77 17.26 -26.42
N ALA A 774 -0.71 16.03 -26.94
CA ALA A 774 -1.72 15.50 -27.84
C ALA A 774 -3.10 15.38 -27.18
N LEU A 775 -3.16 14.88 -25.93
CA LEU A 775 -4.40 14.72 -25.18
C LEU A 775 -5.02 16.09 -24.82
N GLU A 776 -4.20 17.04 -24.37
CA GLU A 776 -4.66 18.29 -23.81
C GLU A 776 -4.89 19.37 -24.87
N PHE A 777 -3.93 19.56 -25.77
CA PHE A 777 -3.94 20.64 -26.75
C PHE A 777 -4.35 20.19 -28.15
N GLY A 778 -4.36 18.89 -28.42
CA GLY A 778 -4.46 18.38 -29.78
C GLY A 778 -3.16 18.58 -30.57
N LEU A 779 -3.02 17.82 -31.65
CA LEU A 779 -1.82 17.82 -32.48
C LEU A 779 -1.93 18.84 -33.61
N ASP A 780 -1.39 20.04 -33.38
CA ASP A 780 -1.09 20.99 -34.47
C ASP A 780 -0.10 20.38 -35.49
N PRO A 781 -0.03 20.86 -36.74
CA PRO A 781 0.77 20.23 -37.77
C PRO A 781 2.25 20.00 -37.41
N LYS A 782 2.86 20.91 -36.65
CA LYS A 782 4.27 20.78 -36.25
C LYS A 782 4.43 19.76 -35.14
N MET A 783 3.59 19.83 -34.09
CA MET A 783 3.64 18.82 -33.04
C MET A 783 3.27 17.42 -33.55
N ARG A 784 2.33 17.34 -34.50
CA ARG A 784 1.96 16.09 -35.16
C ARG A 784 3.15 15.41 -35.81
N SER A 785 4.04 16.17 -36.46
CA SER A 785 5.26 15.62 -37.07
C SER A 785 6.18 15.00 -36.03
N LEU A 786 6.44 15.70 -34.91
CA LEU A 786 7.29 15.19 -33.82
C LEU A 786 6.68 13.96 -33.16
N PHE A 787 5.39 14.04 -32.80
CA PHE A 787 4.63 12.94 -32.21
C PHE A 787 4.64 11.70 -33.12
N THR A 788 4.40 11.88 -34.42
CA THR A 788 4.31 10.78 -35.38
C THR A 788 5.65 10.03 -35.47
N ALA A 789 6.78 10.74 -35.48
CA ALA A 789 8.10 10.11 -35.50
C ALA A 789 8.38 9.29 -34.22
N VAL A 790 8.11 9.89 -33.05
CA VAL A 790 8.25 9.26 -31.72
C VAL A 790 7.40 7.99 -31.60
N TYR A 791 6.17 8.05 -32.12
CA TYR A 791 5.25 6.92 -32.16
C TYR A 791 5.70 5.83 -33.14
N GLN A 792 5.99 6.21 -34.39
CA GLN A 792 6.30 5.26 -35.47
C GLN A 792 7.57 4.46 -35.19
N ALA A 793 8.60 5.06 -34.60
CA ALA A 793 9.81 4.33 -34.22
C ALA A 793 9.51 3.18 -33.25
N GLN A 794 8.65 3.41 -32.26
CA GLN A 794 8.26 2.38 -31.28
C GLN A 794 7.36 1.32 -31.89
N ALA A 795 6.40 1.72 -32.72
CA ALA A 795 5.55 0.80 -33.46
C ALA A 795 6.38 -0.08 -34.42
N GLN A 796 7.41 0.48 -35.06
CA GLN A 796 8.28 -0.25 -35.97
C GLN A 796 9.20 -1.21 -35.21
N ARG A 797 9.78 -0.81 -34.08
CA ARG A 797 10.49 -1.75 -33.18
C ARG A 797 9.61 -2.93 -32.82
N TYR A 798 8.37 -2.67 -32.42
CA TYR A 798 7.42 -3.75 -32.10
C TYR A 798 7.18 -4.67 -33.29
N ARG A 799 6.93 -4.14 -34.50
CA ARG A 799 6.75 -4.96 -35.71
C ARG A 799 7.98 -5.79 -36.08
N ASN A 800 9.18 -5.25 -35.83
CA ASN A 800 10.45 -5.91 -36.16
C ASN A 800 10.85 -6.98 -35.14
N THR A 801 10.49 -6.80 -33.87
CA THR A 801 11.07 -7.57 -32.75
C THR A 801 10.04 -8.25 -31.85
N GLU A 802 8.74 -7.96 -32.06
CA GLU A 802 7.63 -8.31 -31.17
C GLU A 802 7.80 -7.80 -29.73
N THR A 803 8.79 -6.95 -29.47
CA THR A 803 9.05 -6.37 -28.16
C THR A 803 8.14 -5.18 -27.92
N LEU A 804 7.17 -5.35 -27.02
CA LEU A 804 6.34 -4.24 -26.56
C LEU A 804 7.23 -3.12 -26.01
N THR A 805 7.05 -1.92 -26.54
CA THR A 805 7.84 -0.74 -26.19
C THR A 805 6.87 0.37 -25.84
N ALA A 806 7.04 1.02 -24.69
CA ALA A 806 6.27 2.22 -24.33
C ALA A 806 7.18 3.16 -23.56
N SER A 807 8.04 3.84 -24.32
CA SER A 807 9.18 4.62 -23.83
C SER A 807 8.72 5.83 -23.03
N ALA A 808 9.17 5.91 -21.79
CA ALA A 808 8.75 6.90 -20.82
C ALA A 808 9.85 7.20 -19.79
N THR A 809 9.67 8.30 -19.06
CA THR A 809 10.27 8.43 -17.73
C THR A 809 9.31 7.77 -16.73
N THR A 810 9.81 6.81 -15.96
CA THR A 810 9.04 6.03 -14.98
C THR A 810 9.73 6.05 -13.62
N LEU A 811 8.95 6.07 -12.54
CA LEU A 811 9.48 6.16 -11.17
C LEU A 811 9.25 4.86 -10.38
N ILE A 812 10.33 4.17 -10.00
CA ILE A 812 10.29 2.86 -9.34
C ILE A 812 10.63 2.96 -7.84
N GLU A 813 10.18 2.00 -7.03
CA GLU A 813 10.34 2.03 -5.55
C GLU A 813 11.75 1.73 -5.04
N ARG A 814 12.71 1.45 -5.94
CA ARG A 814 14.09 1.09 -5.60
C ARG A 814 15.06 1.86 -6.47
N GLN A 815 16.28 2.06 -5.99
CA GLN A 815 17.34 2.69 -6.79
C GLN A 815 17.43 2.04 -8.18
N PRO A 816 17.53 2.84 -9.25
CA PRO A 816 17.80 4.29 -9.28
C PRO A 816 16.60 5.23 -9.04
N TYR A 817 15.43 4.70 -8.71
CA TYR A 817 14.16 5.43 -8.48
C TYR A 817 13.55 6.13 -9.69
N THR A 818 14.37 6.68 -10.58
CA THR A 818 13.96 7.26 -11.86
C THR A 818 14.60 6.45 -12.98
N VAL A 819 13.80 6.05 -13.95
CA VAL A 819 14.27 5.35 -15.14
C VAL A 819 13.71 6.03 -16.38
N HIS A 820 14.61 6.53 -17.23
CA HIS A 820 14.30 7.05 -18.55
C HIS A 820 14.44 5.92 -19.58
N SER A 821 13.35 5.21 -19.84
CA SER A 821 13.28 4.24 -20.94
C SER A 821 13.15 4.99 -22.25
N SER A 822 14.29 5.36 -22.84
CA SER A 822 14.36 6.30 -23.96
C SER A 822 14.15 5.64 -25.32
N ILE A 823 13.53 6.34 -26.27
CA ILE A 823 13.56 5.92 -27.69
C ILE A 823 15.00 6.03 -28.20
N ILE A 824 15.65 7.12 -27.80
CA ILE A 824 17.07 7.35 -27.98
C ILE A 824 17.60 8.19 -26.83
N GLY A 825 18.77 7.82 -26.31
CA GLY A 825 19.45 8.52 -25.24
C GLY A 825 20.96 8.37 -25.42
N GLN A 826 21.73 9.43 -25.19
CA GLN A 826 23.19 9.43 -25.43
C GLN A 826 23.59 8.93 -26.83
N ASN A 827 22.80 9.29 -27.86
CA ASN A 827 22.93 8.83 -29.24
C ASN A 827 22.80 7.30 -29.45
N GLN A 828 22.24 6.57 -28.49
CA GLN A 828 21.98 5.14 -28.60
C GLN A 828 20.46 4.88 -28.57
N PRO A 829 19.90 4.16 -29.56
CA PRO A 829 18.49 3.82 -29.56
C PRO A 829 18.20 2.80 -28.45
N TRP A 830 16.99 2.86 -27.91
CA TRP A 830 16.46 1.85 -26.99
C TRP A 830 17.33 1.61 -25.75
N VAL A 831 17.86 2.66 -25.12
CA VAL A 831 18.59 2.56 -23.84
C VAL A 831 17.74 3.02 -22.66
N ALA A 832 17.99 2.46 -21.47
CA ALA A 832 17.49 2.99 -20.20
C ALA A 832 18.58 3.78 -19.50
N LEU A 833 18.23 4.95 -18.97
CA LEU A 833 19.12 5.83 -18.21
C LEU A 833 18.53 6.12 -16.83
N ASP A 834 19.37 6.29 -15.82
CA ASP A 834 18.94 6.95 -14.57
C ASP A 834 19.00 8.49 -14.70
N ASP A 835 18.63 9.19 -13.63
CA ASP A 835 18.55 10.66 -13.60
C ASP A 835 19.92 11.34 -13.76
N ASP A 836 21.01 10.62 -13.43
CA ASP A 836 22.40 11.07 -13.65
C ASP A 836 22.88 10.78 -15.08
N GLY A 837 22.05 10.13 -15.91
CA GLY A 837 22.38 9.74 -17.27
C GLY A 837 23.23 8.46 -17.36
N LYS A 838 23.34 7.67 -16.30
CA LYS A 838 24.05 6.39 -16.36
C LYS A 838 23.18 5.34 -17.03
N LEU A 839 23.80 4.51 -17.87
CA LEU A 839 23.13 3.36 -18.50
C LEU A 839 22.66 2.35 -17.45
N LEU A 840 21.42 1.87 -17.65
CA LEU A 840 20.78 0.83 -16.85
C LEU A 840 20.55 -0.40 -17.74
N PRO A 841 21.52 -1.33 -17.81
CA PRO A 841 21.34 -2.57 -18.55
C PRO A 841 20.10 -3.30 -18.06
N GLU A 842 19.22 -3.69 -18.99
CA GLU A 842 17.97 -4.42 -18.69
C GLU A 842 16.93 -3.64 -17.88
N GLY A 843 17.17 -2.35 -17.60
CA GLY A 843 16.29 -1.50 -16.82
C GLY A 843 15.10 -0.92 -17.58
N ARG A 844 14.95 -1.21 -18.88
CA ARG A 844 13.87 -0.66 -19.71
C ARG A 844 12.50 -1.13 -19.28
N LEU A 845 11.55 -0.21 -19.36
CA LEU A 845 10.18 -0.37 -18.90
C LEU A 845 9.19 -0.05 -20.02
N VAL A 846 8.10 -0.82 -20.05
CA VAL A 846 6.89 -0.54 -20.83
C VAL A 846 5.93 0.21 -19.91
N SER A 847 5.73 1.50 -20.14
CA SER A 847 4.89 2.35 -19.30
C SER A 847 3.39 2.13 -19.50
N SER A 848 2.67 1.94 -18.39
CA SER A 848 1.19 1.86 -18.36
C SER A 848 0.57 3.16 -18.89
N ALA A 849 1.09 4.30 -18.45
CA ALA A 849 0.54 5.61 -18.81
C ALA A 849 0.64 5.85 -20.33
N VAL A 850 1.78 5.52 -20.93
CA VAL A 850 2.01 5.64 -22.37
C VAL A 850 1.11 4.71 -23.17
N ALA A 851 0.90 3.48 -22.71
CA ALA A 851 0.00 2.53 -23.36
C ALA A 851 -1.45 3.04 -23.42
N PHE A 852 -1.97 3.58 -22.30
CA PHE A 852 -3.31 4.19 -22.26
C PHE A 852 -3.43 5.40 -23.19
N ALA A 853 -2.43 6.29 -23.19
CA ALA A 853 -2.45 7.48 -24.02
C ALA A 853 -2.36 7.15 -25.52
N TYR A 854 -1.47 6.24 -25.92
CA TYR A 854 -1.39 5.80 -27.30
C TYR A 854 -2.68 5.13 -27.78
N TYR A 855 -3.28 4.28 -26.97
CA TYR A 855 -4.56 3.66 -27.33
C TYR A 855 -5.69 4.69 -27.45
N ALA A 856 -5.73 5.70 -26.57
CA ALA A 856 -6.72 6.77 -26.65
C ALA A 856 -6.56 7.63 -27.93
N LEU A 857 -5.33 7.91 -28.35
CA LEU A 857 -5.03 8.71 -29.53
C LEU A 857 -5.15 7.93 -30.84
N LEU A 858 -4.76 6.65 -30.83
CA LEU A 858 -4.62 5.79 -32.02
C LEU A 858 -5.31 4.42 -31.81
N PRO A 859 -6.62 4.36 -31.53
CA PRO A 859 -7.29 3.12 -31.09
C PRO A 859 -7.41 2.04 -32.18
N LYS A 860 -7.17 2.40 -33.44
CA LYS A 860 -7.24 1.49 -34.60
C LYS A 860 -5.88 0.88 -34.96
N ASP A 861 -4.79 1.36 -34.38
CA ASP A 861 -3.48 0.81 -34.67
C ASP A 861 -3.27 -0.50 -33.91
N SER A 862 -2.73 -1.52 -34.58
CA SER A 862 -2.54 -2.85 -33.99
C SER A 862 -1.52 -2.85 -32.86
N TYR A 863 -0.46 -2.05 -32.93
CA TYR A 863 0.54 -1.98 -31.88
C TYR A 863 0.00 -1.33 -30.60
N THR A 864 -0.81 -0.27 -30.71
CA THR A 864 -1.42 0.37 -29.54
C THR A 864 -2.47 -0.54 -28.88
N GLN A 865 -3.17 -1.36 -29.68
CA GLN A 865 -4.08 -2.39 -29.19
C GLN A 865 -3.35 -3.48 -28.39
N GLU A 866 -2.16 -3.90 -28.82
CA GLU A 866 -1.35 -4.87 -28.07
C GLU A 866 -0.75 -4.24 -26.80
N LEU A 867 -0.29 -2.99 -26.86
CA LEU A 867 0.20 -2.27 -25.68
C LEU A 867 -0.85 -2.15 -24.59
N ILE A 868 -2.09 -1.76 -24.92
CA ILE A 868 -3.12 -1.59 -23.91
C ILE A 868 -3.50 -2.94 -23.29
N LYS A 869 -3.61 -4.02 -24.09
CA LYS A 869 -3.88 -5.37 -23.57
C LYS A 869 -2.82 -5.83 -22.58
N ALA A 870 -1.55 -5.50 -22.81
CA ALA A 870 -0.45 -5.88 -21.93
C ALA A 870 -0.38 -5.07 -20.62
N THR A 871 -1.09 -3.93 -20.54
CA THR A 871 -0.97 -2.98 -19.41
C THR A 871 -2.26 -2.80 -18.61
N THR A 872 -3.40 -3.33 -19.08
CA THR A 872 -4.71 -3.09 -18.46
C THR A 872 -4.90 -3.65 -17.06
N ASP A 873 -4.09 -4.64 -16.64
CA ASP A 873 -4.17 -5.26 -15.31
C ASP A 873 -3.01 -4.87 -14.37
N LEU A 874 -2.23 -3.85 -14.75
CA LEU A 874 -1.09 -3.36 -13.94
C LEU A 874 -1.51 -2.31 -12.93
N TYR A 875 -2.46 -2.64 -12.07
CA TYR A 875 -2.94 -1.74 -11.02
C TYR A 875 -3.31 -2.46 -9.74
N ASN A 876 -3.24 -1.72 -8.64
CA ASN A 876 -3.91 -2.04 -7.40
C ASN A 876 -5.24 -1.27 -7.35
N PRO A 877 -6.39 -1.91 -7.12
CA PRO A 877 -7.68 -1.24 -7.13
C PRO A 877 -7.82 -0.15 -6.06
N LEU A 878 -6.98 -0.14 -5.01
CA LEU A 878 -6.99 0.86 -3.93
C LEU A 878 -5.82 1.86 -4.00
N LEU A 879 -4.72 1.52 -4.65
CA LEU A 879 -3.50 2.35 -4.64
C LEU A 879 -3.19 3.00 -6.00
N GLY A 880 -3.88 2.58 -7.06
CA GLY A 880 -3.67 3.09 -8.42
C GLY A 880 -2.88 2.16 -9.32
N PHE A 881 -2.64 2.64 -10.53
CA PHE A 881 -1.82 1.98 -11.53
C PHE A 881 -0.35 2.04 -11.14
N TYR A 882 0.34 0.94 -11.44
CA TYR A 882 1.79 0.90 -11.40
C TYR A 882 2.37 1.54 -12.66
N GLU A 883 3.63 1.97 -12.58
CA GLU A 883 4.34 2.61 -13.68
C GLU A 883 4.36 1.77 -14.97
N GLY A 884 4.42 0.44 -14.85
CA GLY A 884 4.53 -0.45 -16.00
C GLY A 884 5.12 -1.81 -15.65
N PHE A 885 5.83 -2.40 -16.61
CA PHE A 885 6.57 -3.65 -16.45
C PHE A 885 7.91 -3.60 -17.19
N TYR A 886 8.90 -4.38 -16.76
CA TYR A 886 10.21 -4.43 -17.39
C TYR A 886 10.15 -5.14 -18.74
N GLU A 887 10.65 -4.51 -19.82
CA GLU A 887 10.64 -5.03 -21.20
C GLU A 887 11.19 -6.47 -21.26
N LYS A 888 12.33 -6.72 -20.59
CA LYS A 888 13.04 -8.00 -20.67
C LYS A 888 12.40 -9.12 -19.85
N THR A 889 11.83 -8.79 -18.69
CA THR A 889 11.41 -9.82 -17.70
C THR A 889 9.91 -9.98 -17.58
N GLY A 890 9.11 -9.03 -18.10
CA GLY A 890 7.66 -8.99 -17.91
C GLY A 890 7.24 -8.67 -16.47
N LYS A 891 8.18 -8.50 -15.53
CA LYS A 891 7.85 -8.21 -14.13
C LYS A 891 7.26 -6.81 -14.00
N THR A 892 6.21 -6.68 -13.19
CA THR A 892 5.65 -5.38 -12.83
C THR A 892 6.69 -4.50 -12.13
N ALA A 893 6.74 -3.24 -12.53
CA ALA A 893 7.53 -2.22 -11.89
C ALA A 893 6.68 -1.53 -10.83
N LEU A 894 6.87 -1.90 -9.56
CA LEU A 894 5.94 -1.61 -8.46
C LEU A 894 5.84 -0.13 -8.03
N GLY A 895 6.42 0.83 -8.77
CA GLY A 895 6.21 2.25 -8.48
C GLY A 895 4.82 2.74 -8.89
N SER A 896 4.32 3.78 -8.23
CA SER A 896 3.06 4.44 -8.60
C SER A 896 3.18 5.95 -8.39
N THR A 897 2.69 6.72 -9.36
CA THR A 897 2.88 8.18 -9.41
C THR A 897 1.61 8.93 -9.79
N SER A 898 1.58 10.21 -9.44
CA SER A 898 0.52 11.14 -9.87
C SER A 898 0.48 11.25 -11.39
N SER A 899 1.63 11.32 -12.06
CA SER A 899 1.73 11.43 -13.51
C SER A 899 1.16 10.22 -14.26
N THR A 900 1.49 9.00 -13.83
CA THR A 900 0.93 7.78 -14.43
C THR A 900 -0.59 7.74 -14.30
N ASN A 901 -1.10 7.96 -13.09
CA ASN A 901 -2.53 7.85 -12.81
C ASN A 901 -3.34 9.00 -13.42
N SER A 902 -2.78 10.23 -13.46
CA SER A 902 -3.41 11.37 -14.14
C SER A 902 -3.52 11.13 -15.63
N MET A 903 -2.45 10.71 -16.31
CA MET A 903 -2.48 10.50 -17.76
C MET A 903 -3.44 9.36 -18.15
N ILE A 904 -3.60 8.34 -17.32
CA ILE A 904 -4.61 7.29 -17.52
C ILE A 904 -6.03 7.87 -17.42
N LEU A 905 -6.35 8.66 -16.39
CA LEU A 905 -7.64 9.33 -16.26
C LEU A 905 -7.93 10.24 -17.45
N GLN A 906 -6.94 11.03 -17.88
CA GLN A 906 -7.05 11.90 -19.03
C GLN A 906 -7.28 11.11 -20.33
N SER A 907 -6.60 9.99 -20.53
CA SER A 907 -6.76 9.12 -21.72
C SER A 907 -8.16 8.53 -21.80
N LEU A 908 -8.73 8.13 -20.66
CA LEU A 908 -10.10 7.64 -20.56
C LEU A 908 -11.11 8.75 -20.85
N LEU A 909 -10.90 9.95 -20.27
CA LEU A 909 -11.76 11.10 -20.55
C LEU A 909 -11.70 11.49 -22.03
N TYR A 910 -10.51 11.58 -22.61
CA TYR A 910 -10.29 11.89 -24.03
C TYR A 910 -11.05 10.91 -24.94
N THR A 911 -11.02 9.63 -24.61
CA THR A 911 -11.79 8.61 -25.34
C THR A 911 -13.30 8.83 -25.19
N ALA A 912 -13.76 9.20 -23.99
CA ALA A 912 -15.16 9.45 -23.69
C ALA A 912 -15.70 10.75 -24.32
N THR A 913 -14.83 11.72 -24.61
CA THR A 913 -15.17 13.00 -25.25
C THR A 913 -15.07 12.97 -26.78
N LYS A 914 -15.06 11.77 -27.40
CA LYS A 914 -14.88 11.57 -28.85
C LYS A 914 -13.53 12.10 -29.36
N GLN A 915 -12.47 11.85 -28.60
CA GLN A 915 -11.09 12.16 -28.98
C GLN A 915 -10.88 13.65 -29.28
N GLN A 916 -11.41 14.48 -28.39
CA GLN A 916 -11.29 15.92 -28.48
C GLN A 916 -10.24 16.41 -27.48
N PRO A 917 -9.44 17.44 -27.82
CA PRO A 917 -8.51 18.05 -26.88
C PRO A 917 -9.22 18.40 -25.57
N LEU A 918 -8.59 18.05 -24.46
CA LEU A 918 -9.18 18.23 -23.14
C LEU A 918 -9.27 19.71 -22.75
N LEU A 919 -8.34 20.56 -23.20
CA LEU A 919 -8.39 21.99 -22.97
C LEU A 919 -9.26 22.70 -24.00
N ARG A 920 -10.22 23.48 -23.51
CA ARG A 920 -11.18 24.23 -24.33
C ARG A 920 -10.91 25.75 -24.32
N PRO A 921 -11.40 26.49 -25.32
CA PRO A 921 -11.23 27.95 -25.35
C PRO A 921 -11.95 28.63 -24.18
N ASN A 922 -11.28 29.61 -23.58
CA ASN A 922 -11.88 30.52 -22.60
C ASN A 922 -11.96 31.91 -23.23
N THR A 923 -13.16 32.50 -23.21
CA THR A 923 -13.46 33.80 -23.82
C THR A 923 -13.57 34.93 -22.81
N ASP A 924 -13.40 34.66 -21.51
CA ASP A 924 -13.43 35.69 -20.48
C ASP A 924 -12.11 36.48 -20.44
N MET A 925 -12.07 37.55 -21.22
CA MET A 925 -10.96 38.53 -21.25
C MET A 925 -11.14 39.66 -20.21
N LYS A 926 -12.10 39.53 -19.29
CA LYS A 926 -12.37 40.53 -18.24
C LYS A 926 -11.97 40.05 -16.85
N SER A 927 -11.38 38.86 -16.74
CA SER A 927 -10.93 38.29 -15.47
C SER A 927 -9.80 39.10 -14.83
N PRO A 928 -9.53 38.96 -13.51
CA PRO A 928 -8.49 39.73 -12.82
C PRO A 928 -7.11 39.65 -13.50
N TRP A 929 -6.75 38.50 -14.07
CA TRP A 929 -5.52 38.35 -14.84
C TRP A 929 -5.46 39.32 -16.02
N TRP A 930 -6.50 39.32 -16.87
CA TRP A 930 -6.51 40.15 -18.08
C TRP A 930 -6.64 41.65 -17.78
N GLN A 931 -7.31 42.01 -16.69
CA GLN A 931 -7.32 43.39 -16.19
C GLN A 931 -5.92 43.84 -15.78
N ALA A 932 -5.21 43.03 -14.98
CA ALA A 932 -3.85 43.35 -14.57
C ALA A 932 -2.86 43.42 -15.75
N VAL A 933 -3.07 42.61 -16.79
CA VAL A 933 -2.31 42.69 -18.05
C VAL A 933 -2.62 44.00 -18.80
N ALA A 934 -3.89 44.40 -18.85
CA ALA A 934 -4.32 45.63 -19.52
C ALA A 934 -3.80 46.90 -18.84
N ASP A 935 -3.76 46.91 -17.51
CA ASP A 935 -3.24 48.02 -16.70
C ASP A 935 -1.75 48.26 -16.92
N GLY A 936 -1.02 47.21 -17.35
CA GLY A 936 0.38 47.27 -17.69
C GLY A 936 1.32 47.38 -16.48
N ASN A 937 2.58 46.97 -16.68
CA ASN A 937 3.70 47.12 -15.74
C ASN A 937 3.40 46.88 -14.24
N SER A 938 3.07 45.64 -13.88
CA SER A 938 2.93 45.20 -12.49
C SER A 938 4.26 45.00 -11.74
N GLY A 939 5.41 45.15 -12.41
CA GLY A 939 6.72 44.72 -11.89
C GLY A 939 6.87 43.19 -11.75
N ARG A 940 5.86 42.40 -12.14
CA ARG A 940 5.85 40.93 -12.05
C ARG A 940 6.12 40.23 -13.38
N GLY A 941 6.43 40.97 -14.44
CA GLY A 941 6.73 40.40 -15.76
C GLY A 941 5.53 39.75 -16.44
N LEU A 942 4.34 40.32 -16.25
CA LEU A 942 3.13 39.90 -16.95
C LEU A 942 3.26 40.06 -18.48
N PRO A 943 2.43 39.36 -19.27
CA PRO A 943 2.35 39.56 -20.70
C PRO A 943 2.10 41.00 -21.14
N ASN A 944 2.47 41.33 -22.37
CA ASN A 944 2.27 42.66 -22.95
C ASN A 944 1.00 42.76 -23.82
N THR A 945 0.21 41.67 -23.94
CA THR A 945 -1.02 41.64 -24.72
C THR A 945 -2.17 41.06 -23.91
N THR A 946 -3.34 41.69 -23.98
CA THR A 946 -4.56 41.32 -23.24
C THR A 946 -5.32 40.15 -23.86
N THR A 947 -4.64 39.31 -24.64
CA THR A 947 -5.21 38.14 -25.29
C THR A 947 -4.22 36.97 -25.21
N PRO A 948 -4.70 35.72 -25.21
CA PRO A 948 -3.85 34.55 -25.32
C PRO A 948 -2.98 34.61 -26.58
N LYS A 949 -1.75 34.09 -26.49
CA LYS A 949 -0.85 33.88 -27.65
C LYS A 949 -1.14 32.56 -28.36
N THR A 950 -2.35 32.06 -28.20
CA THR A 950 -2.83 30.80 -28.77
C THR A 950 -4.22 30.94 -29.34
N GLN A 951 -4.48 30.19 -30.41
CA GLN A 951 -5.80 30.08 -31.01
C GLN A 951 -6.22 28.62 -31.06
N PHE A 952 -7.48 28.35 -30.74
CA PHE A 952 -8.07 27.03 -30.93
C PHE A 952 -8.62 26.94 -32.35
N VAL A 953 -8.09 25.98 -33.12
CA VAL A 953 -8.51 25.72 -34.49
C VAL A 953 -9.49 24.56 -34.48
N SER A 954 -10.59 24.72 -35.20
CA SER A 954 -11.60 23.69 -35.44
C SER A 954 -11.76 23.52 -36.94
N ASN A 955 -11.14 22.49 -37.51
CA ASN A 955 -11.20 22.19 -38.95
C ASN A 955 -11.88 20.83 -39.17
N GLY A 956 -13.19 20.85 -39.38
CA GLY A 956 -14.00 19.64 -39.50
C GLY A 956 -13.97 18.83 -38.21
N THR A 957 -13.37 17.63 -38.26
CA THR A 957 -13.21 16.73 -37.11
C THR A 957 -11.89 16.93 -36.35
N GLU A 958 -10.96 17.74 -36.88
CA GLU A 958 -9.69 18.02 -36.22
C GLU A 958 -9.80 19.29 -35.36
N HIS A 959 -9.38 19.17 -34.11
CA HIS A 959 -9.32 20.27 -33.18
C HIS A 959 -7.96 20.30 -32.52
N TYR A 960 -7.33 21.47 -32.48
CA TYR A 960 -6.02 21.65 -31.88
C TYR A 960 -5.73 23.12 -31.60
N TRP A 961 -4.79 23.38 -30.70
CA TRP A 961 -4.31 24.72 -30.42
C TRP A 961 -3.10 25.06 -31.31
N ILE A 962 -3.03 26.29 -31.82
CA ILE A 962 -1.85 26.86 -32.52
C ILE A 962 -1.32 28.12 -31.81
N THR A 963 -0.05 28.45 -32.02
CA THR A 963 0.52 29.73 -31.59
C THR A 963 0.07 30.86 -32.53
N VAL A 964 -0.31 32.01 -31.96
CA VAL A 964 -0.61 33.24 -32.71
C VAL A 964 0.64 34.10 -32.77
N LYS A 965 1.08 34.47 -33.98
CA LYS A 965 2.24 35.36 -34.17
C LYS A 965 1.80 36.82 -34.12
N ASP A 966 2.68 37.68 -33.59
CA ASP A 966 2.49 39.12 -33.64
C ASP A 966 2.40 39.60 -35.10
N GLY A 967 1.30 40.26 -35.46
CA GLY A 967 1.04 40.81 -36.80
C GLY A 967 0.11 40.01 -37.71
N THR A 968 -0.47 38.89 -37.25
CA THR A 968 -1.53 38.16 -37.96
C THR A 968 -2.85 38.28 -37.21
N ASN A 969 -3.59 39.36 -37.46
CA ASN A 969 -5.02 39.48 -37.19
C ASN A 969 -5.77 39.59 -38.51
#